data_AF-A0A8H6BPJ1-F1
#
_entry.id   AF-A0A8H6BPJ1-F1
#
_cell.length_a   1.000
_cell.length_b   1.000
_cell.length_c   1.000
_cell.angle_alpha   90.00
_cell.angle_beta   90.00
_cell.angle_gamma   90.00
#
_symmetry.space_group_name_H-M   'P 1'
#
loop_
_entity.id
_entity.type
_entity.pdbx_description
1 polymer ?
#
loop_
_entity_poly.entity_id
_entity_poly.type
_entity_poly.pdbx_seq_one_letter_code
_entity_poly.pdbx_strand_id
1 'polypeptide(L)'
;MSNIKSGEFKRRKRNSAANEWTDQDKKEEITADHQAPADKPDDTIKVVEKGTKHKDEDESILFPNRISLDDEHDRDNTKGETGPDVNFEQLRLRSRQKYLSEREKKEMVLLREELKDFERDIEKLGWGNMSEQERHEYEIKKEIMSIFDRRSRLEEEEERGGGSFLIEDDYVNEEGRIDTKRKGDVLAGKNRRMQFLLDEEHGKKHNRLKQLSHFTNLKKNDKQHEEKTYDYVFDQAQAVDFTGGDEEDDADSKLTADEKALWEKIRREEERVKTIEDTRKSLPVFQYRDQLIEAVKKYPVLIVVGETGSGKTTQLPQYLYEAGFDKGPLGKEVARKDGQKFKIGCTQPRRVAATAVASRVSDEVGTRVGDRVGYSIRFDDRTSEKTVIKYMTDGMLLREFMSDPDLSEYSVMMVDEAHERTLHTDILLGLLKELSSERPEFRLLISSATMDSEKFSAYFNNAPIFNVPGRRFPVSVHYTIQPEANYLHAATTTVRKAISSFFLTGQDEIETMAANLRATCEKLAGQMERQLIVCPIYANLPQEQQKLIFMKTPANARKVVLATNIAETSLTIDGIANVIDCGFVKEDRYSPVTGIQSLAVVPCSRASVDQRAGRAGRTGPGKCFRLYTRWSYMNEMAATPTPEILRTNLSGVVLQMESLGITDLLHFDFLDSPSPEALIKALEQLYSLGALNEKG
;
A
#
# COMPACT_ATOMS: atom_id res chain seq x y z
N MET A 1 8.18 -47.22 64.90
CA MET A 1 7.32 -47.66 63.77
C MET A 1 8.06 -47.33 62.46
N SER A 2 7.85 -48.11 61.38
CA SER A 2 8.21 -47.84 59.97
C SER A 2 9.54 -47.07 59.70
N ASN A 3 10.69 -47.65 59.31
CA ASN A 3 10.95 -48.82 58.42
C ASN A 3 10.43 -48.50 56.98
N ILE A 4 11.20 -48.49 55.87
CA ILE A 4 12.00 -49.59 55.28
C ILE A 4 12.99 -49.09 54.18
N LYS A 5 14.21 -49.67 54.14
CA LYS A 5 15.11 -50.13 53.03
C LYS A 5 15.09 -49.40 51.65
N SER A 6 16.20 -49.00 51.01
CA SER A 6 17.54 -49.59 50.72
C SER A 6 17.60 -50.60 49.56
N GLY A 7 18.43 -50.33 48.54
CA GLY A 7 18.81 -51.26 47.47
C GLY A 7 20.03 -50.76 46.65
N GLU A 8 21.17 -51.43 46.78
CA GLU A 8 22.42 -51.17 46.02
C GLU A 8 22.36 -51.83 44.62
N PHE A 9 23.11 -51.38 43.59
CA PHE A 9 24.53 -51.69 43.30
C PHE A 9 24.92 -51.12 41.90
N LYS A 10 26.17 -51.07 41.39
CA LYS A 10 27.53 -51.46 41.88
C LYS A 10 28.58 -50.52 41.25
N ARG A 11 29.84 -50.55 41.74
CA ARG A 11 31.01 -49.82 41.19
C ARG A 11 31.99 -50.73 40.43
N ARG A 12 32.75 -50.16 39.48
CA ARG A 12 34.23 -50.31 39.31
C ARG A 12 34.75 -49.20 38.36
N LYS A 13 35.56 -48.25 38.86
CA LYS A 13 37.04 -48.16 38.81
C LYS A 13 37.58 -47.89 37.38
N ARG A 14 38.45 -46.90 37.13
CA ARG A 14 39.65 -46.47 37.91
C ARG A 14 40.02 -44.98 37.66
N ASN A 15 40.75 -44.37 38.62
CA ASN A 15 41.44 -43.07 38.54
C ASN A 15 42.75 -43.19 37.67
N SER A 16 43.58 -42.17 37.38
CA SER A 16 43.99 -41.00 38.19
C SER A 16 44.91 -39.97 37.48
N ALA A 17 44.82 -38.70 37.91
CA ALA A 17 45.91 -37.69 38.07
C ALA A 17 46.66 -37.16 36.82
N ALA A 18 47.26 -35.95 36.79
CA ALA A 18 47.10 -34.69 37.56
C ALA A 18 47.97 -33.56 36.91
N ASN A 19 47.74 -32.29 37.33
CA ASN A 19 48.59 -31.09 37.24
C ASN A 19 48.82 -30.33 35.90
N GLU A 20 48.36 -29.06 35.93
CA GLU A 20 49.08 -27.78 35.66
C GLU A 20 50.62 -27.84 35.44
N TRP A 21 51.31 -26.95 34.67
CA TRP A 21 51.03 -25.54 34.26
C TRP A 21 51.92 -25.06 33.07
N THR A 22 51.70 -23.80 32.63
CA THR A 22 52.61 -22.84 31.92
C THR A 22 52.96 -22.94 30.40
N ASP A 23 52.93 -21.76 29.75
CA ASP A 23 53.52 -21.44 28.44
C ASP A 23 55.05 -21.29 28.47
N GLN A 24 55.78 -21.80 27.47
CA GLN A 24 56.90 -21.11 26.80
C GLN A 24 57.44 -21.88 25.55
N ASP A 25 58.10 -21.13 24.66
CA ASP A 25 58.92 -21.53 23.48
C ASP A 25 58.23 -22.33 22.35
N LYS A 26 58.09 -21.91 21.07
CA LYS A 26 58.85 -21.09 20.08
C LYS A 26 60.08 -21.73 19.40
N LYS A 27 59.94 -21.88 18.07
CA LYS A 27 60.92 -22.02 16.95
C LYS A 27 61.40 -23.41 16.53
N GLU A 28 61.20 -23.70 15.23
CA GLU A 28 62.19 -24.02 14.16
C GLU A 28 61.39 -24.06 12.82
N GLU A 29 61.51 -23.08 11.92
CA GLU A 29 62.48 -22.87 10.80
C GLU A 29 62.21 -23.70 9.51
N ILE A 30 61.69 -23.06 8.43
CA ILE A 30 62.37 -22.60 7.17
C ILE A 30 62.48 -23.73 6.10
N THR A 31 61.79 -23.65 4.95
CA THR A 31 62.18 -22.97 3.67
C THR A 31 60.91 -22.62 2.83
N ALA A 32 60.73 -21.45 2.20
CA ALA A 32 61.37 -20.88 0.99
C ALA A 32 61.06 -21.68 -0.32
N ASP A 33 60.61 -21.11 -1.45
CA ASP A 33 60.62 -19.68 -1.87
C ASP A 33 59.67 -19.30 -3.06
N HIS A 34 59.35 -17.99 -3.15
CA HIS A 34 59.00 -17.18 -4.35
C HIS A 34 57.67 -17.45 -5.12
N GLN A 35 56.97 -16.46 -5.74
CA GLN A 35 57.30 -15.07 -6.11
C GLN A 35 56.03 -14.14 -6.13
N ALA A 36 56.21 -12.82 -5.98
CA ALA A 36 55.17 -11.77 -5.98
C ALA A 36 55.00 -11.12 -7.39
N PRO A 37 54.12 -10.12 -7.68
CA PRO A 37 53.87 -8.89 -6.90
C PRO A 37 52.40 -8.40 -6.81
N ALA A 38 52.23 -7.22 -6.19
CA ALA A 38 50.97 -6.53 -5.90
C ALA A 38 50.49 -5.59 -7.03
N ASP A 39 49.24 -5.10 -6.92
CA ASP A 39 48.97 -3.66 -6.76
C ASP A 39 47.48 -3.36 -6.48
N LYS A 40 47.22 -2.21 -5.83
CA LYS A 40 45.93 -1.50 -5.84
C LYS A 40 46.10 -0.26 -6.74
N PRO A 41 45.03 0.23 -7.39
CA PRO A 41 44.45 1.48 -6.88
C PRO A 41 42.92 1.58 -7.04
N ASP A 42 42.36 2.70 -6.56
CA ASP A 42 41.08 3.26 -7.03
C ASP A 42 41.06 3.36 -8.57
N ASP A 43 39.88 3.26 -9.20
CA ASP A 43 39.34 4.44 -9.88
C ASP A 43 37.86 4.34 -10.31
N THR A 44 37.21 5.49 -10.25
CA THR A 44 36.00 5.85 -10.99
C THR A 44 36.26 5.95 -12.51
N ILE A 45 35.62 5.10 -13.32
CA ILE A 45 35.58 5.24 -14.79
C ILE A 45 34.12 5.02 -15.24
N LYS A 46 33.34 6.07 -15.54
CA LYS A 46 33.33 6.90 -16.77
C LYS A 46 32.86 6.16 -18.03
N VAL A 47 31.80 6.70 -18.62
CA VAL A 47 31.36 6.43 -20.00
C VAL A 47 32.51 6.68 -20.96
N VAL A 48 32.83 5.69 -21.81
CA VAL A 48 33.63 5.87 -23.02
C VAL A 48 32.97 5.11 -24.16
N GLU A 49 32.44 5.85 -25.13
CA GLU A 49 32.09 5.30 -26.43
C GLU A 49 33.35 4.84 -27.16
N LYS A 50 33.30 3.65 -27.77
CA LYS A 50 34.09 3.36 -28.98
C LYS A 50 33.43 2.23 -29.76
N GLY A 51 32.89 2.59 -30.92
CA GLY A 51 32.26 1.61 -31.80
C GLY A 51 33.29 0.77 -32.55
N THR A 52 33.01 -0.53 -32.66
CA THR A 52 33.57 -1.41 -33.69
C THR A 52 32.41 -1.99 -34.48
N LYS A 53 32.40 -1.75 -35.78
CA LYS A 53 31.39 -2.27 -36.71
C LYS A 53 31.52 -3.78 -36.82
N HIS A 54 30.44 -4.51 -36.57
CA HIS A 54 30.11 -5.70 -37.35
C HIS A 54 28.70 -5.51 -37.93
N LYS A 55 28.51 -6.03 -39.13
CA LYS A 55 27.24 -6.07 -39.85
C LYS A 55 26.50 -7.36 -39.50
N ASP A 56 25.33 -7.52 -40.13
CA ASP A 56 24.58 -8.77 -40.32
C ASP A 56 23.81 -9.14 -39.03
N GLU A 57 22.47 -9.34 -39.02
CA GLU A 57 21.45 -9.38 -40.08
C GLU A 57 20.10 -8.79 -39.59
N ASP A 58 19.20 -8.45 -40.52
CA ASP A 58 17.88 -7.88 -40.21
C ASP A 58 16.87 -8.92 -39.71
N GLU A 59 16.40 -8.81 -38.47
CA GLU A 59 15.08 -9.32 -38.05
C GLU A 59 14.27 -8.21 -37.36
N SER A 60 13.61 -7.38 -38.18
CA SER A 60 12.57 -6.49 -37.71
C SER A 60 11.38 -7.32 -37.22
N ILE A 61 11.14 -7.34 -35.90
CA ILE A 61 9.92 -7.93 -35.33
C ILE A 61 8.71 -7.14 -35.83
N LEU A 62 8.06 -7.69 -36.84
CA LEU A 62 6.84 -7.17 -37.46
C LEU A 62 5.67 -7.29 -36.47
N PHE A 63 5.40 -6.21 -35.73
CA PHE A 63 4.09 -6.04 -35.11
C PHE A 63 3.02 -6.09 -36.21
N PRO A 64 2.00 -6.97 -36.12
CA PRO A 64 0.89 -6.95 -37.06
C PRO A 64 0.20 -5.60 -37.02
N ASN A 65 -0.08 -5.04 -38.19
CA ASN A 65 -0.74 -3.75 -38.31
C ASN A 65 -2.11 -3.73 -37.62
N ARG A 66 -2.48 -2.53 -37.13
CA ARG A 66 -3.81 -2.17 -36.61
C ARG A 66 -4.95 -2.91 -37.32
N ILE A 67 -5.68 -3.73 -36.59
CA ILE A 67 -7.07 -4.05 -36.91
C ILE A 67 -7.93 -3.05 -36.14
N SER A 68 -8.43 -2.04 -36.86
CA SER A 68 -9.51 -1.17 -36.36
C SER A 68 -10.83 -1.88 -36.58
N LEU A 69 -11.49 -2.29 -35.49
CA LEU A 69 -12.89 -2.67 -35.46
C LEU A 69 -13.65 -1.63 -34.66
N ASP A 70 -14.53 -0.90 -35.35
CA ASP A 70 -15.38 0.15 -34.78
C ASP A 70 -16.67 -0.47 -34.20
N ASP A 71 -16.62 -0.93 -32.95
CA ASP A 71 -17.82 -1.36 -32.23
C ASP A 71 -18.59 -0.14 -31.67
N GLU A 72 -19.33 0.55 -32.53
CA GLU A 72 -20.19 1.67 -32.13
C GLU A 72 -21.56 1.25 -31.55
N HIS A 73 -21.91 -0.04 -31.57
CA HIS A 73 -23.32 -0.46 -31.44
C HIS A 73 -23.87 -0.67 -30.01
N ASP A 74 -23.03 -0.67 -28.97
CA ASP A 74 -23.43 -1.03 -27.59
C ASP A 74 -23.60 0.18 -26.63
N ARG A 75 -23.65 1.41 -27.17
CA ARG A 75 -23.46 2.65 -26.39
C ARG A 75 -24.70 3.28 -25.70
N ASP A 76 -25.89 2.70 -25.82
CA ASP A 76 -27.13 3.43 -25.48
C ASP A 76 -27.89 2.94 -24.23
N ASN A 77 -27.29 2.09 -23.38
CA ASN A 77 -27.98 1.50 -22.21
C ASN A 77 -27.24 1.57 -20.86
N THR A 78 -26.24 2.44 -20.71
CA THR A 78 -25.47 2.61 -19.46
C THR A 78 -25.36 4.06 -18.97
N LYS A 79 -26.37 4.90 -19.25
CA LYS A 79 -26.47 6.25 -18.69
C LYS A 79 -27.44 6.31 -17.49
N GLY A 80 -26.87 6.19 -16.30
CA GLY A 80 -27.38 6.83 -15.08
C GLY A 80 -28.38 6.04 -14.23
N GLU A 81 -27.86 5.14 -13.40
CA GLU A 81 -28.56 4.67 -12.19
C GLU A 81 -27.67 4.80 -10.94
N THR A 82 -27.49 6.04 -10.47
CA THR A 82 -27.06 6.29 -9.08
C THR A 82 -28.26 6.16 -8.15
N GLY A 83 -28.72 4.91 -7.94
CA GLY A 83 -29.81 4.54 -7.03
C GLY A 83 -29.35 3.63 -5.88
N PRO A 84 -30.19 3.35 -4.87
CA PRO A 84 -29.77 2.61 -3.68
C PRO A 84 -29.58 1.09 -3.88
N ASP A 85 -30.15 0.51 -4.94
CA ASP A 85 -30.23 -0.94 -5.18
C ASP A 85 -29.33 -1.41 -6.34
N VAL A 86 -28.07 -0.95 -6.37
CA VAL A 86 -27.07 -1.56 -7.27
C VAL A 86 -26.78 -2.97 -6.78
N ASN A 87 -27.21 -3.99 -7.54
CA ASN A 87 -26.96 -5.40 -7.17
C ASN A 87 -25.49 -5.77 -7.41
N PHE A 88 -24.65 -5.50 -6.39
CA PHE A 88 -23.20 -5.76 -6.39
C PHE A 88 -22.83 -7.21 -6.74
N GLU A 89 -23.71 -8.18 -6.49
CA GLU A 89 -23.46 -9.59 -6.82
C GLU A 89 -23.42 -9.83 -8.33
N GLN A 90 -24.32 -9.21 -9.09
CA GLN A 90 -24.34 -9.30 -10.55
C GLN A 90 -23.16 -8.57 -11.20
N LEU A 91 -22.76 -7.41 -10.66
CA LEU A 91 -21.55 -6.69 -11.08
C LEU A 91 -20.28 -7.51 -10.83
N ARG A 92 -20.16 -8.16 -9.67
CA ARG A 92 -19.05 -9.08 -9.37
C ARG A 92 -19.03 -10.30 -10.29
N LEU A 93 -20.18 -10.93 -10.55
CA LEU A 93 -20.28 -12.06 -11.48
C LEU A 93 -19.84 -11.66 -12.89
N ARG A 94 -20.31 -10.51 -13.41
CA ARG A 94 -19.93 -10.00 -14.74
C ARG A 94 -18.44 -9.62 -14.81
N SER A 95 -17.89 -9.02 -13.76
CA SER A 95 -16.45 -8.72 -13.68
C SER A 95 -15.60 -9.99 -13.63
N ARG A 96 -16.00 -10.98 -12.81
CA ARG A 96 -15.33 -12.28 -12.70
C ARG A 96 -15.36 -13.05 -14.02
N GLN A 97 -16.51 -13.10 -14.70
CA GLN A 97 -16.63 -13.74 -16.01
C GLN A 97 -15.70 -13.08 -17.04
N LYS A 98 -15.65 -11.74 -17.06
CA LYS A 98 -14.76 -10.99 -17.94
C LYS A 98 -13.28 -11.31 -17.65
N TYR A 99 -12.87 -11.24 -16.39
CA TYR A 99 -11.52 -11.58 -15.96
C TYR A 99 -11.12 -13.01 -16.35
N LEU A 100 -11.99 -14.00 -16.08
CA LEU A 100 -11.75 -15.39 -16.46
C LEU A 100 -11.63 -15.55 -17.99
N SER A 101 -12.47 -14.89 -18.78
CA SER A 101 -12.40 -14.97 -20.25
C SER A 101 -11.13 -14.34 -20.84
N GLU A 102 -10.59 -13.28 -20.23
CA GLU A 102 -9.32 -12.68 -20.64
C GLU A 102 -8.12 -13.51 -20.16
N ARG A 103 -8.22 -14.13 -18.98
CA ARG A 103 -7.20 -15.07 -18.47
C ARG A 103 -7.14 -16.35 -19.31
N GLU A 104 -8.27 -16.92 -19.69
CA GLU A 104 -8.37 -18.07 -20.60
C GLU A 104 -7.66 -17.77 -21.93
N LYS A 105 -7.90 -16.61 -22.53
CA LYS A 105 -7.17 -16.16 -23.75
C LYS A 105 -5.65 -16.05 -23.53
N LYS A 106 -5.20 -15.53 -22.39
CA LYS A 106 -3.76 -15.40 -22.05
C LYS A 106 -3.08 -16.76 -21.88
N GLU A 107 -3.69 -17.65 -21.09
CA GLU A 107 -3.18 -19.02 -20.89
C GLU A 107 -3.12 -19.80 -22.22
N MET A 108 -4.08 -19.59 -23.12
CA MET A 108 -4.05 -20.18 -24.48
C MET A 108 -2.95 -19.60 -25.39
N VAL A 109 -2.57 -18.32 -25.24
CA VAL A 109 -1.42 -17.75 -25.95
C VAL A 109 -0.12 -18.35 -25.42
N LEU A 110 0.03 -18.44 -24.09
CA LEU A 110 1.20 -19.04 -23.45
C LEU A 110 1.37 -20.51 -23.85
N LEU A 111 0.30 -21.31 -23.76
CA LEU A 111 0.28 -22.73 -24.14
C LEU A 111 0.66 -22.94 -25.62
N ARG A 112 0.27 -22.01 -26.50
CA ARG A 112 0.64 -22.01 -27.92
C ARG A 112 2.11 -21.65 -28.16
N GLU A 113 2.72 -20.86 -27.29
CA GLU A 113 4.17 -20.59 -27.35
C GLU A 113 4.98 -21.76 -26.79
N GLU A 114 4.57 -22.33 -25.65
CA GLU A 114 5.17 -23.56 -25.11
C GLU A 114 5.15 -24.70 -26.13
N LEU A 115 4.01 -24.95 -26.79
CA LEU A 115 3.91 -26.00 -27.81
C LEU A 115 4.88 -25.77 -28.99
N LYS A 116 5.14 -24.51 -29.39
CA LYS A 116 6.13 -24.21 -30.43
C LYS A 116 7.55 -24.46 -29.97
N ASP A 117 7.87 -24.20 -28.71
CA ASP A 117 9.19 -24.48 -28.15
C ASP A 117 9.41 -25.99 -27.98
N PHE A 118 8.41 -26.74 -27.52
CA PHE A 118 8.42 -28.20 -27.58
C PHE A 118 8.58 -28.74 -29.01
N GLU A 119 7.91 -28.15 -30.02
CA GLU A 119 8.07 -28.55 -31.43
C GLU A 119 9.49 -28.25 -31.96
N ARG A 120 10.07 -27.09 -31.63
CA ARG A 120 11.47 -26.76 -31.95
C ARG A 120 12.46 -27.73 -31.31
N ASP A 121 12.20 -28.18 -30.08
CA ASP A 121 13.09 -29.10 -29.38
C ASP A 121 12.91 -30.55 -29.87
N ILE A 122 11.70 -30.95 -30.25
CA ILE A 122 11.43 -32.19 -31.00
C ILE A 122 12.16 -32.20 -32.36
N GLU A 123 12.19 -31.07 -33.09
CA GLU A 123 12.93 -30.93 -34.35
C GLU A 123 14.46 -31.01 -34.16
N LYS A 124 15.01 -30.41 -33.10
CA LYS A 124 16.46 -30.39 -32.82
C LYS A 124 17.00 -31.69 -32.23
N LEU A 125 16.28 -32.27 -31.28
CA LEU A 125 16.74 -33.42 -30.48
C LEU A 125 16.19 -34.76 -30.97
N GLY A 126 15.08 -34.72 -31.71
CA GLY A 126 14.37 -35.90 -32.19
C GLY A 126 13.58 -36.62 -31.09
N TRP A 127 12.42 -37.18 -31.45
CA TRP A 127 11.52 -37.91 -30.55
C TRP A 127 12.22 -38.92 -29.63
N GLY A 128 13.29 -39.57 -30.11
CA GLY A 128 14.02 -40.61 -29.37
C GLY A 128 14.74 -40.15 -28.10
N ASN A 129 15.06 -38.86 -27.95
CA ASN A 129 15.80 -38.33 -26.80
C ASN A 129 14.90 -37.70 -25.71
N MET A 130 13.60 -37.52 -25.98
CA MET A 130 12.60 -37.04 -25.02
C MET A 130 12.15 -38.18 -24.09
N SER A 131 11.98 -37.87 -22.80
CA SER A 131 11.42 -38.79 -21.80
C SER A 131 9.95 -39.11 -22.04
N GLU A 132 9.46 -40.21 -21.45
CA GLU A 132 8.04 -40.58 -21.53
C GLU A 132 7.12 -39.53 -20.87
N GLN A 133 7.62 -38.80 -19.86
CA GLN A 133 6.88 -37.73 -19.20
C GLN A 133 6.72 -36.51 -20.12
N GLU A 134 7.80 -36.04 -20.76
CA GLU A 134 7.75 -34.90 -21.68
C GLU A 134 6.89 -35.19 -22.92
N ARG A 135 6.90 -36.45 -23.42
CA ARG A 135 6.00 -36.87 -24.51
C ARG A 135 4.53 -36.84 -24.09
N HIS A 136 4.22 -37.34 -22.89
CA HIS A 136 2.85 -37.34 -22.37
C HIS A 136 2.35 -35.90 -22.09
N GLU A 137 3.23 -35.03 -21.59
CA GLU A 137 2.94 -33.61 -21.40
C GLU A 137 2.65 -32.91 -22.74
N TYR A 138 3.47 -33.16 -23.78
CA TYR A 138 3.22 -32.64 -25.13
C TYR A 138 1.89 -33.14 -25.70
N GLU A 139 1.56 -34.43 -25.53
CA GLU A 139 0.26 -34.99 -25.97
C GLU A 139 -0.92 -34.32 -25.26
N ILE A 140 -0.87 -34.15 -23.93
CA ILE A 140 -1.92 -33.47 -23.16
C ILE A 140 -2.07 -32.00 -23.61
N LYS A 141 -0.97 -31.25 -23.71
CA LYS A 141 -0.99 -29.83 -24.13
C LYS A 141 -1.57 -29.69 -25.54
N LYS A 142 -1.25 -30.62 -26.45
CA LYS A 142 -1.78 -30.67 -27.82
C LYS A 142 -3.26 -31.06 -27.87
N GLU A 143 -3.71 -31.98 -27.02
CA GLU A 143 -5.13 -32.34 -26.91
C GLU A 143 -5.96 -31.16 -26.40
N ILE A 144 -5.51 -30.48 -25.34
CA ILE A 144 -6.13 -29.26 -24.80
C ILE A 144 -6.25 -28.18 -25.89
N MET A 145 -5.17 -27.91 -26.63
CA MET A 145 -5.18 -26.97 -27.76
C MET A 145 -6.23 -27.35 -28.82
N SER A 146 -6.35 -28.64 -29.15
CA SER A 146 -7.32 -29.12 -30.14
C SER A 146 -8.78 -28.98 -29.69
N ILE A 147 -9.05 -29.16 -28.38
CA ILE A 147 -10.37 -28.96 -27.78
C ILE A 147 -10.73 -27.47 -27.80
N PHE A 148 -9.77 -26.59 -27.50
CA PHE A 148 -9.97 -25.14 -27.53
C PHE A 148 -10.21 -24.61 -28.96
N ASP A 149 -9.41 -25.02 -29.94
CA ASP A 149 -9.61 -24.63 -31.35
C ASP A 149 -10.96 -25.13 -31.88
N ARG A 150 -11.42 -26.31 -31.43
CA ARG A 150 -12.77 -26.83 -31.76
C ARG A 150 -13.86 -25.99 -31.11
N ARG A 151 -13.70 -25.57 -29.85
CA ARG A 151 -14.65 -24.69 -29.16
C ARG A 151 -14.71 -23.30 -29.80
N SER A 152 -13.56 -22.71 -30.13
CA SER A 152 -13.47 -21.41 -30.80
C SER A 152 -14.20 -21.41 -32.15
N ARG A 153 -14.10 -22.51 -32.92
CA ARG A 153 -14.86 -22.66 -34.17
C ARG A 153 -16.37 -22.76 -33.94
N LEU A 154 -16.82 -23.44 -32.88
CA LEU A 154 -18.24 -23.53 -32.54
C LEU A 154 -18.78 -22.16 -32.10
N GLU A 155 -18.02 -21.40 -31.30
CA GLU A 155 -18.37 -20.02 -30.90
C GLU A 155 -18.42 -19.08 -32.14
N GLU A 156 -17.45 -19.18 -33.08
CA GLU A 156 -17.49 -18.45 -34.36
C GLU A 156 -18.64 -18.89 -35.30
N GLU A 157 -19.09 -20.15 -35.24
CA GLU A 157 -20.23 -20.67 -36.02
C GLU A 157 -21.57 -20.23 -35.42
N GLU A 158 -21.68 -20.14 -34.10
CA GLU A 158 -22.83 -19.55 -33.40
C GLU A 158 -22.95 -18.04 -33.70
N GLU A 159 -21.86 -17.27 -33.62
CA GLU A 159 -21.86 -15.84 -33.95
C GLU A 159 -22.16 -15.56 -35.44
N ARG A 160 -21.75 -16.44 -36.35
CA ARG A 160 -22.06 -16.32 -37.79
C ARG A 160 -23.47 -16.81 -38.17
N GLY A 161 -24.31 -17.16 -37.20
CA GLY A 161 -25.72 -17.50 -37.42
C GLY A 161 -25.96 -18.93 -37.92
N GLY A 162 -25.04 -19.85 -37.62
CA GLY A 162 -25.01 -21.23 -38.11
C GLY A 162 -25.63 -22.28 -37.18
N GLY A 163 -26.91 -22.11 -36.79
CA GLY A 163 -27.69 -23.19 -36.17
C GLY A 163 -27.93 -23.06 -34.67
N SER A 164 -29.03 -22.39 -34.32
CA SER A 164 -29.63 -22.52 -32.99
C SER A 164 -29.96 -23.99 -32.71
N PHE A 165 -29.37 -24.59 -31.67
CA PHE A 165 -29.89 -25.80 -31.06
C PHE A 165 -31.27 -25.49 -30.44
N LEU A 166 -32.33 -25.63 -31.24
CA LEU A 166 -33.69 -25.69 -30.71
C LEU A 166 -33.86 -27.04 -30.00
N ILE A 167 -34.19 -26.98 -28.72
CA ILE A 167 -34.85 -28.10 -28.04
C ILE A 167 -36.23 -28.24 -28.69
N GLU A 168 -36.53 -29.42 -29.25
CA GLU A 168 -37.84 -29.72 -29.82
C GLU A 168 -38.88 -29.89 -28.70
N ASP A 169 -39.60 -28.81 -28.39
CA ASP A 169 -40.89 -28.90 -27.72
C ASP A 169 -42.00 -29.08 -28.78
N ASP A 170 -42.70 -30.22 -28.74
CA ASP A 170 -43.80 -30.54 -29.65
C ASP A 170 -44.99 -29.58 -29.49
N TYR A 171 -45.09 -28.58 -30.37
CA TYR A 171 -46.23 -27.65 -30.45
C TYR A 171 -47.32 -28.13 -31.41
N VAL A 172 -47.74 -29.40 -31.30
CA VAL A 172 -48.73 -30.03 -32.19
C VAL A 172 -49.85 -30.67 -31.38
N ASN A 173 -51.10 -30.23 -31.61
CA ASN A 173 -52.31 -30.89 -31.09
C ASN A 173 -52.52 -32.23 -31.82
N GLU A 174 -53.33 -33.15 -31.29
CA GLU A 174 -53.63 -34.46 -31.94
C GLU A 174 -54.19 -34.39 -33.38
N GLU A 175 -54.58 -33.18 -33.84
CA GLU A 175 -55.06 -32.90 -35.21
C GLU A 175 -54.03 -32.20 -36.12
N GLY A 176 -52.74 -32.16 -35.76
CA GLY A 176 -51.66 -31.81 -36.68
C GLY A 176 -51.54 -30.31 -37.05
N ARG A 177 -52.00 -29.41 -36.18
CA ARG A 177 -51.87 -27.95 -36.34
C ARG A 177 -51.12 -27.33 -35.16
N ILE A 178 -50.50 -26.17 -35.40
CA ILE A 178 -49.69 -25.45 -34.40
C ILE A 178 -50.60 -24.64 -33.47
N ASP A 179 -50.52 -24.89 -32.16
CA ASP A 179 -51.31 -24.16 -31.16
C ASP A 179 -50.80 -22.73 -30.94
N THR A 180 -51.39 -21.80 -31.71
CA THR A 180 -51.05 -20.38 -31.67
C THR A 180 -51.35 -19.70 -30.32
N LYS A 181 -52.24 -20.26 -29.48
CA LYS A 181 -52.50 -19.70 -28.14
C LYS A 181 -51.37 -20.04 -27.17
N ARG A 182 -50.99 -21.32 -27.08
CA ARG A 182 -49.84 -21.75 -26.26
C ARG A 182 -48.55 -21.01 -26.65
N LYS A 183 -48.32 -20.83 -27.94
CA LYS A 183 -47.19 -20.03 -28.46
C LYS A 183 -47.25 -18.57 -28.00
N GLY A 184 -48.44 -17.96 -27.97
CA GLY A 184 -48.64 -16.59 -27.48
C GLY A 184 -48.37 -16.43 -25.98
N ASP A 185 -48.84 -17.36 -25.16
CA ASP A 185 -48.69 -17.28 -23.70
C ASP A 185 -47.24 -17.50 -23.24
N VAL A 186 -46.47 -18.38 -23.91
CA VAL A 186 -45.04 -18.57 -23.64
C VAL A 186 -44.22 -17.34 -24.08
N LEU A 187 -44.53 -16.74 -25.23
CA LEU A 187 -43.90 -15.48 -25.67
C LEU A 187 -44.23 -14.30 -24.73
N ALA A 188 -45.41 -14.29 -24.11
CA ALA A 188 -45.79 -13.28 -23.12
C ALA A 188 -45.17 -13.50 -21.72
N GLY A 189 -44.50 -14.64 -21.49
CA GLY A 189 -43.90 -15.02 -20.21
C GLY A 189 -42.59 -14.29 -19.84
N LYS A 190 -41.94 -13.59 -20.79
CA LYS A 190 -40.82 -12.68 -20.53
C LYS A 190 -41.23 -11.25 -20.87
N ASN A 191 -40.86 -10.31 -19.99
CA ASN A 191 -41.19 -8.87 -20.05
C ASN A 191 -42.66 -8.44 -19.89
N ARG A 192 -43.25 -8.67 -18.71
CA ARG A 192 -44.26 -7.76 -18.13
C ARG A 192 -44.03 -7.44 -16.65
N ARG A 193 -43.10 -6.51 -16.38
CA ARG A 193 -43.15 -5.69 -15.17
C ARG A 193 -42.63 -4.24 -15.30
N MET A 194 -41.88 -3.90 -16.35
CA MET A 194 -41.33 -2.55 -16.55
C MET A 194 -42.13 -1.66 -17.53
N GLN A 195 -42.85 -2.22 -18.51
CA GLN A 195 -43.52 -1.42 -19.54
C GLN A 195 -44.76 -0.63 -19.05
N PHE A 196 -45.39 -1.03 -17.94
CA PHE A 196 -46.66 -0.44 -17.49
C PHE A 196 -46.53 0.75 -16.52
N LEU A 197 -45.30 1.11 -16.11
CA LEU A 197 -45.04 2.27 -15.24
C LEU A 197 -44.47 3.48 -16.03
N LEU A 198 -43.80 3.25 -17.16
CA LEU A 198 -43.13 4.31 -17.92
C LEU A 198 -44.07 5.10 -18.85
N ASP A 199 -45.11 4.48 -19.40
CA ASP A 199 -46.06 5.14 -20.31
C ASP A 199 -47.03 6.12 -19.61
N GLU A 200 -47.24 6.00 -18.29
CA GLU A 200 -48.03 6.98 -17.52
C GLU A 200 -47.25 8.27 -17.21
N GLU A 201 -45.93 8.22 -17.02
CA GLU A 201 -45.13 9.41 -16.67
C GLU A 201 -44.84 10.31 -17.87
N HIS A 202 -44.52 9.73 -19.04
CA HIS A 202 -44.18 10.49 -20.23
C HIS A 202 -45.35 11.32 -20.77
N GLY A 203 -46.58 10.79 -20.73
CA GLY A 203 -47.80 11.53 -21.06
C GLY A 203 -48.10 12.69 -20.09
N LYS A 204 -47.82 12.50 -18.79
CA LYS A 204 -48.11 13.50 -17.74
C LYS A 204 -47.08 14.64 -17.68
N LYS A 205 -45.80 14.38 -18.00
CA LYS A 205 -44.77 15.44 -18.15
C LYS A 205 -45.02 16.33 -19.37
N HIS A 206 -45.38 15.76 -20.53
CA HIS A 206 -45.54 16.55 -21.76
C HIS A 206 -46.78 17.46 -21.76
N ASN A 207 -47.86 17.06 -21.05
CA ASN A 207 -49.04 17.92 -20.87
C ASN A 207 -48.86 19.01 -19.78
N ARG A 208 -48.08 18.76 -18.71
CA ARG A 208 -47.76 19.82 -17.73
C ARG A 208 -46.95 20.96 -18.37
N LEU A 209 -45.99 20.64 -19.24
CA LEU A 209 -45.18 21.66 -19.92
C LEU A 209 -45.99 22.54 -20.90
N LYS A 210 -47.13 22.03 -21.41
CA LYS A 210 -48.08 22.80 -22.25
C LYS A 210 -49.17 23.54 -21.47
N GLN A 211 -49.43 23.18 -20.21
CA GLN A 211 -50.32 23.95 -19.32
C GLN A 211 -49.60 25.14 -18.66
N LEU A 212 -48.28 25.03 -18.43
CA LEU A 212 -47.45 26.12 -17.94
C LEU A 212 -47.28 27.27 -18.95
N SER A 213 -47.40 27.02 -20.25
CA SER A 213 -47.31 28.04 -21.31
C SER A 213 -48.64 28.75 -21.65
N HIS A 214 -49.72 28.49 -20.88
CA HIS A 214 -50.99 29.21 -21.00
C HIS A 214 -51.37 30.02 -19.75
N PHE A 215 -50.59 29.95 -18.66
CA PHE A 215 -50.79 30.79 -17.47
C PHE A 215 -50.05 32.14 -17.53
N THR A 216 -49.23 32.38 -18.57
CA THR A 216 -48.36 33.56 -18.69
C THR A 216 -48.98 34.74 -19.45
N ASN A 217 -50.29 34.74 -19.75
CA ASN A 217 -50.91 35.75 -20.62
C ASN A 217 -52.20 36.42 -20.10
N LEU A 218 -52.49 36.35 -18.80
CA LEU A 218 -53.62 37.07 -18.18
C LEU A 218 -53.26 37.67 -16.80
N LYS A 219 -52.39 38.70 -16.80
CA LYS A 219 -52.49 39.88 -15.91
C LYS A 219 -51.45 40.96 -16.26
N LYS A 220 -51.86 41.95 -17.05
CA LYS A 220 -51.24 43.28 -17.01
C LYS A 220 -51.69 43.98 -15.72
N ASN A 221 -50.76 44.33 -14.84
CA ASN A 221 -50.51 45.72 -14.44
C ASN A 221 -49.50 45.84 -13.28
N ASP A 222 -48.67 46.87 -13.42
CA ASP A 222 -47.92 47.63 -12.41
C ASP A 222 -46.59 47.11 -11.77
N LYS A 223 -45.56 47.93 -12.04
CA LYS A 223 -44.36 48.28 -11.25
C LYS A 223 -43.08 47.41 -11.31
N GLN A 224 -42.11 47.92 -12.07
CA GLN A 224 -40.71 48.28 -11.69
C GLN A 224 -39.87 47.24 -10.92
N HIS A 225 -38.62 46.92 -11.28
CA HIS A 225 -37.60 47.60 -12.09
C HIS A 225 -36.77 46.56 -12.89
N GLU A 226 -36.30 46.90 -14.10
CA GLU A 226 -35.33 46.07 -14.85
C GLU A 226 -33.89 46.54 -14.69
N GLU A 227 -32.97 45.58 -14.73
CA GLU A 227 -31.52 45.76 -14.73
C GLU A 227 -31.02 46.37 -16.05
N LYS A 228 -29.95 47.16 -16.00
CA LYS A 228 -29.05 47.38 -17.13
C LYS A 228 -27.60 47.34 -16.68
N THR A 229 -26.83 46.49 -17.35
CA THR A 229 -25.37 46.41 -17.25
C THR A 229 -24.69 47.66 -17.79
N TYR A 230 -23.56 48.02 -17.19
CA TYR A 230 -22.60 48.97 -17.75
C TYR A 230 -21.19 48.49 -17.49
N ASP A 231 -20.42 48.30 -18.56
CA ASP A 231 -18.95 48.29 -18.52
C ASP A 231 -18.45 49.73 -18.30
N TYR A 232 -17.40 49.90 -17.49
CA TYR A 232 -16.69 51.18 -17.36
C TYR A 232 -15.42 51.18 -18.22
N VAL A 233 -15.53 51.82 -19.38
CA VAL A 233 -14.38 52.33 -20.13
C VAL A 233 -14.03 53.70 -19.54
N PHE A 234 -12.80 53.88 -19.07
CA PHE A 234 -12.26 55.20 -18.73
C PHE A 234 -11.40 55.72 -19.90
N ASP A 235 -11.87 56.80 -20.52
CA ASP A 235 -11.23 57.48 -21.64
C ASP A 235 -10.22 58.53 -21.15
N GLN A 236 -9.15 58.75 -21.92
CA GLN A 236 -7.89 59.36 -21.47
C GLN A 236 -7.86 60.90 -21.51
N ALA A 237 -9.02 61.56 -21.42
CA ALA A 237 -9.18 63.00 -21.77
C ALA A 237 -9.29 63.98 -20.59
N GLN A 238 -9.02 63.56 -19.34
CA GLN A 238 -8.78 64.48 -18.21
C GLN A 238 -7.34 64.36 -17.71
N ALA A 239 -6.49 65.18 -18.32
CA ALA A 239 -5.09 65.41 -17.97
C ALA A 239 -4.90 66.94 -17.85
N VAL A 240 -3.91 67.55 -17.20
CA VAL A 240 -2.65 67.13 -16.55
C VAL A 240 -2.39 68.13 -15.40
N ASP A 241 -1.69 67.76 -14.31
CA ASP A 241 -0.47 68.48 -13.87
C ASP A 241 0.21 67.84 -12.64
N PHE A 242 1.55 67.85 -12.65
CA PHE A 242 2.41 67.32 -11.60
C PHE A 242 3.01 68.46 -10.76
N THR A 243 2.94 68.35 -9.44
CA THR A 243 3.93 68.94 -8.52
C THR A 243 4.11 68.02 -7.33
N GLY A 244 5.36 67.68 -6.99
CA GLY A 244 5.66 66.75 -5.90
C GLY A 244 5.61 67.37 -4.51
N GLY A 245 5.62 66.49 -3.51
CA GLY A 245 5.71 66.80 -2.08
C GLY A 245 5.56 65.50 -1.30
N ASP A 246 6.44 65.25 -0.33
CA ASP A 246 6.41 64.06 0.50
C ASP A 246 5.23 64.12 1.48
N GLU A 247 4.17 63.35 1.25
CA GLU A 247 3.12 63.11 2.24
C GLU A 247 2.88 61.60 2.41
N GLU A 248 3.09 61.11 3.64
CA GLU A 248 2.84 59.73 4.04
C GLU A 248 1.33 59.49 4.15
N ASP A 249 0.70 59.00 3.07
CA ASP A 249 -0.74 58.77 3.05
C ASP A 249 -1.17 57.60 3.96
N ASP A 250 -1.73 57.98 5.11
CA ASP A 250 -2.23 57.15 6.22
C ASP A 250 -3.50 56.34 5.83
N ALA A 251 -3.33 55.37 4.93
CA ALA A 251 -4.43 54.58 4.34
C ALA A 251 -5.00 53.45 5.24
N ASP A 252 -4.75 53.45 6.56
CA ASP A 252 -5.23 52.40 7.50
C ASP A 252 -6.64 52.70 8.10
N SER A 253 -7.35 53.69 7.55
CA SER A 253 -8.54 54.31 8.15
C SER A 253 -9.86 54.10 7.38
N LYS A 254 -10.14 52.88 6.87
CA LYS A 254 -11.53 52.42 6.62
C LYS A 254 -11.78 50.92 6.38
N LEU A 255 -10.91 50.03 6.88
CA LEU A 255 -11.26 48.60 6.96
C LEU A 255 -12.19 48.37 8.17
N THR A 256 -13.34 47.74 7.93
CA THR A 256 -14.26 47.29 8.99
C THR A 256 -13.58 46.25 9.90
N ALA A 257 -14.12 46.04 11.11
CA ALA A 257 -13.53 45.07 12.05
C ALA A 257 -13.47 43.64 11.47
N ASP A 258 -14.48 43.27 10.67
CA ASP A 258 -14.53 41.98 9.97
C ASP A 258 -13.48 41.89 8.84
N GLU A 259 -13.25 42.98 8.10
CA GLU A 259 -12.18 43.04 7.10
C GLU A 259 -10.79 43.01 7.75
N LYS A 260 -10.55 43.76 8.84
CA LYS A 260 -9.27 43.67 9.57
C LYS A 260 -9.02 42.25 10.10
N ALA A 261 -10.05 41.58 10.63
CA ALA A 261 -9.97 40.18 11.04
C ALA A 261 -9.81 39.20 9.86
N LEU A 262 -10.30 39.54 8.66
CA LEU A 262 -10.08 38.76 7.44
C LEU A 262 -8.65 38.92 6.92
N TRP A 263 -8.11 40.15 6.88
CA TRP A 263 -6.72 40.43 6.51
C TRP A 263 -5.73 39.79 7.49
N GLU A 264 -6.02 39.80 8.79
CA GLU A 264 -5.20 39.13 9.79
C GLU A 264 -5.22 37.60 9.62
N LYS A 265 -6.37 37.00 9.26
CA LYS A 265 -6.47 35.59 8.87
C LYS A 265 -5.70 35.28 7.59
N ILE A 266 -5.82 36.12 6.55
CA ILE A 266 -5.12 35.95 5.27
C ILE A 266 -3.61 36.00 5.51
N ARG A 267 -3.10 37.03 6.21
CA ARG A 267 -1.68 37.16 6.53
C ARG A 267 -1.15 35.98 7.35
N ARG A 268 -1.90 35.54 8.36
CA ARG A 268 -1.55 34.37 9.17
C ARG A 268 -1.51 33.08 8.34
N GLU A 269 -2.40 32.93 7.37
CA GLU A 269 -2.41 31.78 6.47
C GLU A 269 -1.28 31.87 5.42
N GLU A 270 -0.93 33.06 4.91
CA GLU A 270 0.25 33.25 4.06
C GLU A 270 1.55 32.93 4.79
N GLU A 271 1.71 33.38 6.04
CA GLU A 271 2.86 33.05 6.89
C GLU A 271 2.90 31.52 7.17
N ARG A 272 1.72 30.88 7.33
CA ARG A 272 1.61 29.40 7.45
C ARG A 272 2.02 28.69 6.16
N VAL A 273 1.57 29.14 4.99
CA VAL A 273 1.90 28.54 3.69
C VAL A 273 3.39 28.70 3.37
N LYS A 274 3.95 29.90 3.55
CA LYS A 274 5.40 30.17 3.33
C LYS A 274 6.26 29.28 4.23
N THR A 275 5.94 29.20 5.53
CA THR A 275 6.67 28.31 6.46
C THR A 275 6.51 26.82 6.10
N ILE A 276 5.33 26.39 5.62
CA ILE A 276 5.12 25.02 5.15
C ILE A 276 5.99 24.72 3.92
N GLU A 277 6.01 25.59 2.91
CA GLU A 277 6.88 25.42 1.74
C GLU A 277 8.36 25.32 2.09
N ASP A 278 8.83 26.18 2.99
CA ASP A 278 10.23 26.15 3.45
C ASP A 278 10.53 24.84 4.19
N THR A 279 9.58 24.32 4.99
CA THR A 279 9.72 22.97 5.56
C THR A 279 9.77 21.88 4.49
N ARG A 280 8.95 21.94 3.43
CA ARG A 280 8.98 20.97 2.31
C ARG A 280 10.34 20.99 1.59
N LYS A 281 10.86 22.18 1.26
CA LYS A 281 12.17 22.37 0.61
C LYS A 281 13.34 21.90 1.50
N SER A 282 13.16 21.93 2.83
CA SER A 282 14.18 21.47 3.78
C SER A 282 14.34 19.94 3.84
N LEU A 283 13.34 19.16 3.39
CA LEU A 283 13.35 17.70 3.50
C LEU A 283 14.42 17.05 2.60
N PRO A 284 15.08 15.96 3.05
CA PRO A 284 16.13 15.29 2.27
C PRO A 284 15.69 14.89 0.85
N VAL A 285 14.45 14.40 0.71
CA VAL A 285 13.92 13.93 -0.58
C VAL A 285 13.78 15.02 -1.64
N PHE A 286 13.70 16.30 -1.25
CA PHE A 286 13.57 17.43 -2.19
C PHE A 286 14.80 17.56 -3.11
N GLN A 287 16.00 17.27 -2.58
CA GLN A 287 17.26 17.31 -3.35
C GLN A 287 17.33 16.26 -4.46
N TYR A 288 16.50 15.21 -4.36
CA TYR A 288 16.47 14.05 -5.25
C TYR A 288 15.19 14.00 -6.11
N ARG A 289 14.35 15.04 -6.04
CA ARG A 289 13.06 15.14 -6.74
C ARG A 289 13.14 14.79 -8.22
N ASP A 290 14.03 15.44 -8.96
CA ASP A 290 14.04 15.32 -10.42
C ASP A 290 14.59 13.96 -10.85
N GLN A 291 15.64 13.49 -10.17
CA GLN A 291 16.20 12.14 -10.36
C GLN A 291 15.16 11.04 -10.08
N LEU A 292 14.32 11.22 -9.05
CA LEU A 292 13.22 10.31 -8.74
C LEU A 292 12.16 10.31 -9.86
N ILE A 293 11.76 11.49 -10.36
CA ILE A 293 10.77 11.60 -11.45
C ILE A 293 11.30 10.93 -12.73
N GLU A 294 12.58 11.09 -13.05
CA GLU A 294 13.24 10.41 -14.16
C GLU A 294 13.27 8.88 -13.97
N ALA A 295 13.63 8.42 -12.76
CA ALA A 295 13.65 6.99 -12.42
C ALA A 295 12.25 6.34 -12.56
N VAL A 296 11.19 6.99 -12.05
CA VAL A 296 9.81 6.49 -12.15
C VAL A 296 9.30 6.52 -13.60
N LYS A 297 9.75 7.46 -14.44
CA LYS A 297 9.44 7.40 -15.88
C LYS A 297 10.11 6.22 -16.56
N LYS A 298 11.40 5.98 -16.25
CA LYS A 298 12.23 4.96 -16.89
C LYS A 298 11.90 3.52 -16.48
N TYR A 299 11.59 3.27 -15.21
CA TYR A 299 11.41 1.92 -14.67
C TYR A 299 9.95 1.68 -14.24
N PRO A 300 9.34 0.52 -14.54
CA PRO A 300 7.96 0.21 -14.16
C PRO A 300 7.81 0.03 -12.64
N VAL A 301 8.80 -0.63 -12.02
CA VAL A 301 8.92 -0.82 -10.57
C VAL A 301 10.17 -0.08 -10.07
N LEU A 302 10.04 0.67 -8.97
CA LEU A 302 11.14 1.38 -8.32
C LEU A 302 11.09 1.17 -6.80
N ILE A 303 12.20 0.72 -6.21
CA ILE A 303 12.29 0.52 -4.76
C ILE A 303 12.92 1.75 -4.14
N VAL A 304 12.15 2.53 -3.38
CA VAL A 304 12.63 3.73 -2.71
C VAL A 304 13.03 3.40 -1.27
N VAL A 305 14.34 3.34 -1.02
CA VAL A 305 14.89 3.23 0.33
C VAL A 305 15.11 4.62 0.87
N GLY A 306 14.64 4.85 2.10
CA GLY A 306 14.97 6.08 2.80
C GLY A 306 14.44 6.08 4.21
N GLU A 307 15.10 6.81 5.09
CA GLU A 307 14.76 6.77 6.51
C GLU A 307 13.38 7.37 6.82
N THR A 308 12.77 6.94 7.93
CA THR A 308 11.47 7.46 8.37
C THR A 308 11.60 8.93 8.80
N GLY A 309 10.90 9.81 8.10
CA GLY A 309 11.03 11.28 8.23
C GLY A 309 11.82 11.96 7.11
N SER A 310 12.36 11.23 6.13
CA SER A 310 13.02 11.84 4.94
C SER A 310 12.06 12.53 3.97
N GLY A 311 10.75 12.35 4.16
CA GLY A 311 9.69 12.93 3.33
C GLY A 311 9.03 11.97 2.33
N LYS A 312 9.37 10.67 2.31
CA LYS A 312 8.83 9.68 1.35
C LYS A 312 7.31 9.78 1.18
N THR A 313 6.55 9.43 2.21
CA THR A 313 5.09 9.32 2.19
C THR A 313 4.36 10.62 1.87
N THR A 314 4.91 11.77 2.30
CA THR A 314 4.28 13.08 2.07
C THR A 314 4.64 13.67 0.72
N GLN A 315 5.91 13.59 0.29
CA GLN A 315 6.37 14.30 -0.90
C GLN A 315 6.33 13.48 -2.19
N LEU A 316 6.52 12.15 -2.16
CA LEU A 316 6.53 11.33 -3.39
C LEU A 316 5.20 11.45 -4.17
N PRO A 317 4.01 11.27 -3.55
CA PRO A 317 2.76 11.44 -4.26
C PRO A 317 2.55 12.86 -4.79
N GLN A 318 3.06 13.88 -4.08
CA GLN A 318 3.02 15.27 -4.54
C GLN A 318 3.94 15.50 -5.76
N TYR A 319 5.17 14.98 -5.77
CA TYR A 319 6.08 15.10 -6.91
C TYR A 319 5.56 14.37 -8.15
N LEU A 320 4.91 13.22 -7.98
CA LEU A 320 4.24 12.49 -9.06
C LEU A 320 3.02 13.26 -9.60
N TYR A 321 2.23 13.88 -8.71
CA TYR A 321 1.14 14.77 -9.10
C TYR A 321 1.66 15.98 -9.89
N GLU A 322 2.67 16.68 -9.36
CA GLU A 322 3.30 17.83 -10.01
C GLU A 322 3.98 17.47 -11.35
N ALA A 323 4.44 16.22 -11.52
CA ALA A 323 4.99 15.69 -12.77
C ALA A 323 3.93 15.27 -13.80
N GLY A 324 2.64 15.42 -13.49
CA GLY A 324 1.52 15.22 -14.42
C GLY A 324 0.97 13.79 -14.52
N PHE A 325 1.33 12.89 -13.59
CA PHE A 325 0.83 11.50 -13.60
C PHE A 325 -0.70 11.40 -13.35
N ASP A 326 -1.37 12.50 -12.96
CA ASP A 326 -2.84 12.60 -12.90
C ASP A 326 -3.50 12.72 -14.28
N LYS A 327 -2.77 13.24 -15.28
CA LYS A 327 -3.26 13.37 -16.66
C LYS A 327 -3.17 12.08 -17.46
N GLY A 328 -2.39 11.12 -16.99
CA GLY A 328 -2.21 9.82 -17.62
C GLY A 328 -0.89 9.13 -17.25
N PRO A 329 -0.76 7.85 -17.62
CA PRO A 329 0.48 7.10 -17.48
C PRO A 329 1.68 7.85 -18.08
N LEU A 330 2.85 7.72 -17.46
CA LEU A 330 4.09 8.43 -17.84
C LEU A 330 4.01 9.98 -17.84
N GLY A 331 2.92 10.58 -17.34
CA GLY A 331 2.67 12.02 -17.43
C GLY A 331 2.25 12.48 -18.83
N LYS A 332 1.87 11.56 -19.72
CA LYS A 332 1.25 11.88 -21.01
C LYS A 332 -0.24 12.14 -20.79
N GLU A 333 -0.80 13.12 -21.49
CA GLU A 333 -2.22 13.40 -21.42
C GLU A 333 -3.02 12.32 -22.17
N VAL A 334 -3.67 11.45 -21.40
CA VAL A 334 -4.46 10.31 -21.89
C VAL A 334 -5.81 10.37 -21.18
N ALA A 335 -6.89 10.59 -21.93
CA ALA A 335 -8.23 10.55 -21.34
C ALA A 335 -8.53 9.13 -20.83
N ARG A 336 -8.98 9.00 -19.57
CA ARG A 336 -9.63 7.76 -19.11
C ARG A 336 -10.91 7.55 -19.91
N LYS A 337 -11.33 6.29 -20.03
CA LYS A 337 -12.61 5.90 -20.68
C LYS A 337 -13.82 6.66 -20.10
N ASP A 338 -13.73 7.04 -18.83
CA ASP A 338 -14.77 7.71 -18.04
C ASP A 338 -14.67 9.25 -18.09
N GLY A 339 -13.71 9.81 -18.84
CA GLY A 339 -13.44 11.26 -18.89
C GLY A 339 -12.79 11.86 -17.64
N GLN A 340 -12.60 11.07 -16.58
CA GLN A 340 -11.96 11.50 -15.33
C GLN A 340 -10.42 11.43 -15.39
N LYS A 341 -9.77 12.01 -14.37
CA LYS A 341 -8.32 11.93 -14.18
C LYS A 341 -7.87 10.60 -13.57
N PHE A 342 -6.60 10.26 -13.77
CA PHE A 342 -5.97 9.15 -13.06
C PHE A 342 -5.65 9.53 -11.62
N LYS A 343 -5.72 8.54 -10.73
CA LYS A 343 -5.42 8.66 -9.30
C LYS A 343 -3.99 8.17 -9.03
N ILE A 344 -3.37 8.77 -8.02
CA ILE A 344 -2.09 8.36 -7.43
C ILE A 344 -2.42 7.75 -6.08
N GLY A 345 -2.28 6.42 -5.98
CA GLY A 345 -2.55 5.68 -4.76
C GLY A 345 -1.32 5.59 -3.87
N CYS A 346 -1.51 5.71 -2.56
CA CYS A 346 -0.49 5.41 -1.57
C CYS A 346 -1.09 4.53 -0.46
N THR A 347 -0.56 3.31 -0.28
CA THR A 347 -0.97 2.44 0.82
C THR A 347 -0.22 2.78 2.10
N GLN A 348 -0.81 2.40 3.24
CA GLN A 348 -0.24 2.51 4.57
C GLN A 348 -0.72 1.31 5.40
N PRO A 349 0.15 0.61 6.13
CA PRO A 349 -0.29 -0.49 6.99
C PRO A 349 -1.22 -0.03 8.13
N ARG A 350 -1.18 1.26 8.50
CA ARG A 350 -1.91 1.80 9.68
C ARG A 350 -2.93 2.89 9.32
N ARG A 351 -4.17 2.70 9.77
CA ARG A 351 -5.30 3.66 9.60
C ARG A 351 -4.97 5.08 10.10
N VAL A 352 -4.25 5.18 11.22
CA VAL A 352 -3.84 6.47 11.81
C VAL A 352 -2.78 7.17 10.94
N ALA A 353 -1.88 6.42 10.30
CA ALA A 353 -0.90 6.98 9.38
C ALA A 353 -1.59 7.49 8.10
N ALA A 354 -2.45 6.69 7.47
CA ALA A 354 -3.21 7.10 6.28
C ALA A 354 -4.00 8.41 6.51
N THR A 355 -4.73 8.50 7.62
CA THR A 355 -5.53 9.70 7.96
C THR A 355 -4.68 10.91 8.32
N ALA A 356 -3.61 10.74 9.11
CA ALA A 356 -2.71 11.84 9.49
C ALA A 356 -1.92 12.38 8.29
N VAL A 357 -1.42 11.49 7.43
CA VAL A 357 -0.70 11.88 6.21
C VAL A 357 -1.63 12.58 5.23
N ALA A 358 -2.83 12.04 4.97
CA ALA A 358 -3.79 12.71 4.08
C ALA A 358 -4.17 14.12 4.57
N SER A 359 -4.40 14.29 5.88
CA SER A 359 -4.61 15.62 6.47
C SER A 359 -3.41 16.53 6.23
N ARG A 360 -2.19 16.06 6.55
CA ARG A 360 -0.96 16.83 6.38
C ARG A 360 -0.67 17.22 4.93
N VAL A 361 -0.94 16.33 3.98
CA VAL A 361 -0.72 16.59 2.55
C VAL A 361 -1.83 17.47 1.98
N SER A 362 -3.07 17.39 2.49
CA SER A 362 -4.11 18.37 2.15
C SER A 362 -3.74 19.79 2.61
N ASP A 363 -3.17 19.93 3.81
CA ASP A 363 -2.60 21.19 4.32
C ASP A 363 -1.45 21.70 3.44
N GLU A 364 -0.53 20.83 3.03
CA GLU A 364 0.63 21.17 2.18
C GLU A 364 0.25 21.56 0.73
N VAL A 365 -0.88 21.07 0.23
CA VAL A 365 -1.43 21.36 -1.10
C VAL A 365 -2.45 22.53 -1.05
N GLY A 366 -2.82 23.00 0.15
CA GLY A 366 -3.80 24.07 0.33
C GLY A 366 -5.24 23.66 -0.01
N THR A 367 -5.62 22.40 0.24
CA THR A 367 -6.96 21.85 -0.06
C THR A 367 -7.60 21.21 1.16
N ARG A 368 -8.93 20.99 1.10
CA ARG A 368 -9.64 20.25 2.15
C ARG A 368 -9.51 18.74 1.90
N VAL A 369 -9.36 17.97 2.98
CA VAL A 369 -9.41 16.49 2.92
C VAL A 369 -10.72 16.05 2.26
N GLY A 370 -10.60 15.19 1.24
CA GLY A 370 -11.71 14.70 0.42
C GLY A 370 -11.94 15.48 -0.88
N ASP A 371 -11.30 16.64 -1.09
CA ASP A 371 -11.24 17.30 -2.40
C ASP A 371 -10.08 16.71 -3.22
N ARG A 372 -9.00 17.44 -3.52
CA ARG A 372 -7.84 16.90 -4.29
C ARG A 372 -7.06 15.79 -3.59
N VAL A 373 -6.95 15.86 -2.26
CA VAL A 373 -6.25 14.89 -1.40
C VAL A 373 -7.27 14.23 -0.49
N GLY A 374 -7.35 12.90 -0.54
CA GLY A 374 -8.34 12.14 0.23
C GLY A 374 -7.75 10.91 0.90
N TYR A 375 -8.56 10.24 1.72
CA TYR A 375 -8.21 8.94 2.26
C TYR A 375 -9.38 7.95 2.24
N SER A 376 -9.06 6.65 2.17
CA SER A 376 -10.03 5.57 2.33
C SER A 376 -9.52 4.53 3.34
N ILE A 377 -10.25 4.37 4.44
CA ILE A 377 -9.97 3.36 5.47
C ILE A 377 -11.23 2.56 5.79
N ARG A 378 -11.09 1.40 6.45
CA ARG A 378 -12.25 0.60 6.85
C ARG A 378 -13.21 1.45 7.70
N PHE A 379 -14.48 1.53 7.27
CA PHE A 379 -15.58 2.29 7.86
C PHE A 379 -15.48 3.83 7.83
N ASP A 380 -14.50 4.42 7.14
CA ASP A 380 -14.43 5.88 6.94
C ASP A 380 -13.73 6.22 5.62
N ASP A 381 -14.49 6.80 4.69
CA ASP A 381 -14.00 7.24 3.38
C ASP A 381 -14.18 8.76 3.26
N ARG A 382 -13.10 9.41 2.82
CA ARG A 382 -12.98 10.84 2.55
C ARG A 382 -12.31 11.01 1.19
N THR A 383 -13.00 10.55 0.15
CA THR A 383 -12.63 10.76 -1.25
C THR A 383 -13.82 11.31 -2.05
N SER A 384 -13.54 11.92 -3.20
CA SER A 384 -14.54 12.40 -4.17
C SER A 384 -14.01 12.22 -5.60
N GLU A 385 -14.84 12.51 -6.60
CA GLU A 385 -14.43 12.54 -8.03
C GLU A 385 -13.26 13.49 -8.31
N LYS A 386 -13.03 14.48 -7.43
CA LYS A 386 -11.90 15.42 -7.52
C LYS A 386 -10.61 14.90 -6.88
N THR A 387 -10.67 13.78 -6.17
CA THR A 387 -9.51 13.23 -5.45
C THR A 387 -8.53 12.62 -6.44
N VAL A 388 -7.33 13.19 -6.46
CA VAL A 388 -6.20 12.75 -7.28
C VAL A 388 -5.21 11.96 -6.44
N ILE A 389 -4.84 12.47 -5.26
CA ILE A 389 -3.95 11.75 -4.33
C ILE A 389 -4.82 11.04 -3.28
N LYS A 390 -4.76 9.71 -3.25
CA LYS A 390 -5.57 8.87 -2.35
C LYS A 390 -4.68 8.03 -1.45
N TYR A 391 -4.72 8.33 -0.15
CA TYR A 391 -4.09 7.52 0.89
C TYR A 391 -5.05 6.44 1.39
N MET A 392 -4.61 5.19 1.50
CA MET A 392 -5.50 4.11 1.93
C MET A 392 -4.77 3.06 2.75
N THR A 393 -5.50 2.25 3.50
CA THR A 393 -4.89 1.06 4.11
C THR A 393 -4.76 -0.08 3.11
N ASP A 394 -3.75 -0.93 3.27
CA ASP A 394 -3.48 -2.12 2.44
C ASP A 394 -4.76 -2.93 2.15
N GLY A 395 -5.52 -3.27 3.20
CA GLY A 395 -6.79 -4.01 3.10
C GLY A 395 -7.99 -3.25 2.49
N MET A 396 -7.83 -1.96 2.14
CA MET A 396 -8.77 -1.23 1.27
C MET A 396 -8.36 -1.38 -0.19
N LEU A 397 -7.06 -1.30 -0.52
CA LEU A 397 -6.59 -1.58 -1.88
C LEU A 397 -6.91 -3.02 -2.31
N LEU A 398 -6.75 -4.01 -1.43
CA LEU A 398 -7.20 -5.38 -1.69
C LEU A 398 -8.71 -5.49 -1.96
N ARG A 399 -9.53 -4.59 -1.40
CA ARG A 399 -10.97 -4.54 -1.69
C ARG A 399 -11.26 -3.87 -3.03
N GLU A 400 -10.44 -2.93 -3.44
CA GLU A 400 -10.52 -2.31 -4.77
C GLU A 400 -10.13 -3.31 -5.86
N PHE A 401 -9.09 -4.13 -5.65
CA PHE A 401 -8.77 -5.27 -6.52
C PHE A 401 -9.94 -6.25 -6.72
N MET A 402 -10.77 -6.51 -5.68
CA MET A 402 -11.99 -7.34 -5.81
C MET A 402 -13.10 -6.70 -6.67
N SER A 403 -12.97 -5.42 -7.02
CA SER A 403 -13.97 -4.66 -7.80
C SER A 403 -13.44 -4.28 -9.18
N ASP A 404 -12.17 -3.88 -9.26
CA ASP A 404 -11.41 -3.53 -10.46
C ASP A 404 -10.02 -4.19 -10.37
N PRO A 405 -9.86 -5.43 -10.89
CA PRO A 405 -8.59 -6.15 -10.87
C PRO A 405 -7.47 -5.42 -11.62
N ASP A 406 -7.82 -4.67 -12.68
CA ASP A 406 -6.87 -3.92 -13.50
C ASP A 406 -6.33 -2.66 -12.79
N LEU A 407 -6.95 -2.25 -11.66
CA LEU A 407 -6.75 -0.95 -11.03
C LEU A 407 -6.76 0.20 -12.06
N SER A 408 -7.75 0.18 -12.96
CA SER A 408 -7.90 1.12 -14.08
C SER A 408 -7.91 2.59 -13.66
N GLU A 409 -8.30 2.87 -12.41
CA GLU A 409 -8.28 4.20 -11.82
C GLU A 409 -6.89 4.79 -11.60
N TYR A 410 -5.87 3.94 -11.41
CA TYR A 410 -4.55 4.35 -10.94
C TYR A 410 -3.51 4.34 -12.05
N SER A 411 -2.76 5.44 -12.17
CA SER A 411 -1.56 5.52 -13.01
C SER A 411 -0.30 5.14 -12.24
N VAL A 412 -0.29 5.41 -10.93
CA VAL A 412 0.83 5.12 -10.03
C VAL A 412 0.30 4.60 -8.69
N MET A 413 0.91 3.54 -8.18
CA MET A 413 0.69 3.02 -6.84
C MET A 413 1.99 3.06 -6.03
N MET A 414 1.91 3.59 -4.82
CA MET A 414 3.00 3.59 -3.86
C MET A 414 2.66 2.67 -2.68
N VAL A 415 3.34 1.54 -2.55
CA VAL A 415 3.27 0.68 -1.36
C VAL A 415 4.31 1.18 -0.37
N ASP A 416 3.87 1.81 0.72
CA ASP A 416 4.75 2.45 1.70
C ASP A 416 4.83 1.70 3.03
N GLU A 417 5.93 1.92 3.75
CA GLU A 417 6.32 1.17 4.95
C GLU A 417 6.31 -0.36 4.72
N ALA A 418 6.64 -0.83 3.51
CA ALA A 418 6.60 -2.24 3.10
C ALA A 418 7.44 -3.20 3.98
N HIS A 419 8.37 -2.64 4.75
CA HIS A 419 9.17 -3.34 5.74
C HIS A 419 8.42 -3.73 7.03
N GLU A 420 7.19 -3.24 7.26
CA GLU A 420 6.31 -3.77 8.30
C GLU A 420 5.87 -5.22 7.96
N ARG A 421 5.99 -5.66 6.70
CA ARG A 421 5.70 -7.03 6.21
C ARG A 421 4.37 -7.57 6.74
N THR A 422 3.35 -6.73 6.60
CA THR A 422 1.97 -7.07 6.97
C THR A 422 1.42 -8.09 6.00
N LEU A 423 0.50 -8.91 6.49
CA LEU A 423 -0.16 -9.96 5.73
C LEU A 423 -0.86 -9.41 4.48
N HIS A 424 -1.49 -8.23 4.60
CA HIS A 424 -2.11 -7.55 3.45
C HIS A 424 -1.10 -6.93 2.48
N THR A 425 0.02 -6.39 2.96
CA THR A 425 1.10 -5.90 2.09
C THR A 425 1.69 -7.03 1.25
N ASP A 426 1.99 -8.20 1.85
CA ASP A 426 2.63 -9.30 1.13
C ASP A 426 1.76 -9.84 -0.02
N ILE A 427 0.43 -9.92 0.16
CA ILE A 427 -0.52 -10.30 -0.91
C ILE A 427 -0.58 -9.21 -2.00
N LEU A 428 -0.62 -7.94 -1.59
CA LEU A 428 -0.62 -6.81 -2.54
C LEU A 428 0.63 -6.80 -3.41
N LEU A 429 1.80 -7.17 -2.87
CA LEU A 429 3.04 -7.19 -3.65
C LEU A 429 2.99 -8.25 -4.77
N GLY A 430 2.39 -9.42 -4.54
CA GLY A 430 2.15 -10.43 -5.58
C GLY A 430 1.19 -9.92 -6.67
N LEU A 431 0.01 -9.43 -6.26
CA LEU A 431 -0.98 -8.85 -7.18
C LEU A 431 -0.42 -7.69 -8.00
N LEU A 432 0.37 -6.80 -7.39
CA LEU A 432 0.97 -5.65 -8.06
C LEU A 432 2.16 -6.05 -8.95
N LYS A 433 2.83 -7.18 -8.70
CA LYS A 433 3.88 -7.73 -9.59
C LYS A 433 3.27 -8.29 -10.87
N GLU A 434 2.18 -9.03 -10.75
CA GLU A 434 1.38 -9.50 -11.89
C GLU A 434 0.84 -8.30 -12.68
N LEU A 435 0.13 -7.37 -12.03
CA LEU A 435 -0.41 -6.17 -12.66
C LEU A 435 0.66 -5.30 -13.35
N SER A 436 1.84 -5.13 -12.74
CA SER A 436 2.95 -4.36 -13.34
C SER A 436 3.56 -5.04 -14.57
N SER A 437 3.33 -6.34 -14.76
CA SER A 437 3.74 -7.09 -15.95
C SER A 437 2.68 -6.96 -17.06
N GLU A 438 1.40 -6.95 -16.69
CA GLU A 438 0.29 -6.77 -17.65
C GLU A 438 0.11 -5.33 -18.14
N ARG A 439 0.36 -4.36 -17.27
CA ARG A 439 0.20 -2.92 -17.53
C ARG A 439 1.55 -2.20 -17.53
N PRO A 440 2.34 -2.25 -18.63
CA PRO A 440 3.67 -1.65 -18.69
C PRO A 440 3.67 -0.12 -18.59
N GLU A 441 2.51 0.53 -18.67
CA GLU A 441 2.32 1.96 -18.43
C GLU A 441 2.06 2.32 -16.95
N PHE A 442 1.60 1.36 -16.14
CA PHE A 442 1.45 1.50 -14.68
C PHE A 442 2.81 1.69 -14.01
N ARG A 443 2.85 2.36 -12.86
CA ARG A 443 4.08 2.54 -12.07
C ARG A 443 3.89 2.12 -10.63
N LEU A 444 4.80 1.28 -10.15
CA LEU A 444 4.83 0.77 -8.79
C LEU A 444 6.05 1.33 -8.05
N LEU A 445 5.81 2.08 -6.98
CA LEU A 445 6.84 2.52 -6.04
C LEU A 445 6.74 1.69 -4.76
N ILE A 446 7.85 1.08 -4.34
CA ILE A 446 7.91 0.30 -3.10
C ILE A 446 8.80 1.03 -2.12
N SER A 447 8.22 1.60 -1.08
CA SER A 447 8.90 2.48 -0.16
C SER A 447 9.21 1.77 1.17
N SER A 448 10.50 1.74 1.51
CA SER A 448 11.03 1.03 2.68
C SER A 448 11.99 1.91 3.49
N ALA A 449 12.13 1.58 4.78
CA ALA A 449 13.07 2.22 5.70
C ALA A 449 14.20 1.28 6.18
N THR A 450 14.24 0.04 5.68
CA THR A 450 15.22 -0.99 6.07
C THR A 450 16.21 -1.29 4.95
N MET A 451 17.33 -1.94 5.31
CA MET A 451 18.36 -2.40 4.37
C MET A 451 17.95 -3.65 3.56
N ASP A 452 16.79 -4.26 3.81
CA ASP A 452 16.33 -5.47 3.11
C ASP A 452 15.77 -5.19 1.71
N SER A 453 16.27 -4.13 1.06
CA SER A 453 15.88 -3.71 -0.29
C SER A 453 16.34 -4.66 -1.38
N GLU A 454 17.40 -5.43 -1.11
CA GLU A 454 17.90 -6.47 -2.03
C GLU A 454 16.86 -7.58 -2.23
N LYS A 455 16.14 -7.98 -1.17
CA LYS A 455 15.08 -8.99 -1.28
C LYS A 455 13.90 -8.50 -2.12
N PHE A 456 13.45 -7.25 -1.90
CA PHE A 456 12.44 -6.63 -2.75
C PHE A 456 12.93 -6.49 -4.20
N SER A 457 14.20 -6.14 -4.42
CA SER A 457 14.80 -6.03 -5.75
C SER A 457 14.76 -7.36 -6.48
N ALA A 458 15.28 -8.42 -5.87
CA ALA A 458 15.27 -9.76 -6.45
C ALA A 458 13.86 -10.25 -6.78
N TYR A 459 12.89 -10.04 -5.87
CA TYR A 459 11.50 -10.43 -6.07
C TYR A 459 10.81 -9.65 -7.20
N PHE A 460 11.10 -8.36 -7.39
CA PHE A 460 10.63 -7.56 -8.53
C PHE A 460 11.62 -7.56 -9.72
N ASN A 461 12.14 -8.75 -10.08
CA ASN A 461 12.97 -8.96 -11.28
C ASN A 461 14.22 -8.04 -11.37
N ASN A 462 14.90 -7.85 -10.24
CA ASN A 462 16.03 -6.92 -10.05
C ASN A 462 15.66 -5.44 -10.28
N ALA A 463 14.49 -5.02 -9.77
CA ALA A 463 14.05 -3.63 -9.81
C ALA A 463 15.07 -2.68 -9.14
N PRO A 464 15.36 -1.51 -9.74
CA PRO A 464 16.39 -0.61 -9.23
C PRO A 464 16.04 -0.03 -7.86
N ILE A 465 17.07 0.08 -7.02
CA ILE A 465 16.97 0.63 -5.66
C ILE A 465 17.41 2.09 -5.69
N PHE A 466 16.48 3.00 -5.36
CA PHE A 466 16.71 4.42 -5.21
C PHE A 466 16.90 4.76 -3.73
N ASN A 467 18.12 5.09 -3.32
CA ASN A 467 18.44 5.37 -1.92
C ASN A 467 18.45 6.89 -1.63
N VAL A 468 17.55 7.34 -0.75
CA VAL A 468 17.48 8.71 -0.25
C VAL A 468 18.23 8.79 1.08
N PRO A 469 19.45 9.38 1.13
CA PRO A 469 20.21 9.47 2.36
C PRO A 469 19.45 10.27 3.43
N GLY A 470 19.35 9.71 4.63
CA GLY A 470 18.68 10.33 5.75
C GLY A 470 19.52 11.42 6.42
N ARG A 471 18.88 12.47 6.93
CA ARG A 471 19.48 13.41 7.88
C ARG A 471 19.24 12.94 9.31
N ARG A 472 19.95 11.90 9.75
CA ARG A 472 20.02 11.53 11.17
C ARG A 472 21.23 12.17 11.82
N PHE A 473 20.99 12.74 13.00
CA PHE A 473 22.03 13.06 13.95
C PHE A 473 22.51 11.78 14.66
N PRO A 474 23.78 11.71 15.10
CA PRO A 474 24.30 10.54 15.79
C PRO A 474 23.53 10.26 17.09
N VAL A 475 23.22 8.98 17.32
CA VAL A 475 22.55 8.50 18.54
C VAL A 475 23.53 7.66 19.35
N SER A 476 23.82 8.08 20.59
CA SER A 476 24.64 7.28 21.50
C SER A 476 23.80 6.16 22.12
N VAL A 477 24.14 4.90 21.82
CA VAL A 477 23.44 3.70 22.32
C VAL A 477 24.11 3.20 23.60
N HIS A 478 23.32 3.02 24.65
CA HIS A 478 23.74 2.46 25.94
C HIS A 478 23.03 1.11 26.15
N TYR A 479 23.73 0.17 26.77
CA TYR A 479 23.24 -1.17 27.11
C TYR A 479 23.34 -1.39 28.62
N THR A 480 22.55 -2.31 29.17
CA THR A 480 22.76 -2.77 30.55
C THR A 480 23.98 -3.70 30.64
N ILE A 481 24.61 -3.72 31.82
CA ILE A 481 25.75 -4.62 32.09
C ILE A 481 25.27 -6.06 32.29
N GLN A 482 24.09 -6.23 32.90
CA GLN A 482 23.43 -7.51 33.14
C GLN A 482 21.98 -7.47 32.61
N PRO A 483 21.36 -8.62 32.28
CA PRO A 483 19.94 -8.68 31.94
C PRO A 483 19.07 -8.25 33.13
N GLU A 484 18.09 -7.38 32.88
CA GLU A 484 17.16 -6.91 33.92
C GLU A 484 15.95 -7.84 34.03
N ALA A 485 15.75 -8.47 35.19
CA ALA A 485 14.63 -9.39 35.42
C ALA A 485 13.25 -8.69 35.42
N ASN A 486 13.20 -7.39 35.72
CA ASN A 486 11.99 -6.58 35.66
C ASN A 486 12.27 -5.28 34.90
N TYR A 487 12.07 -5.33 33.58
CA TYR A 487 12.29 -4.18 32.70
C TYR A 487 11.36 -2.99 33.00
N LEU A 488 10.18 -3.18 33.59
CA LEU A 488 9.28 -2.07 33.98
C LEU A 488 9.88 -1.24 35.14
N HIS A 489 10.49 -1.90 36.11
CA HIS A 489 11.19 -1.22 37.21
C HIS A 489 12.50 -0.55 36.73
N ALA A 490 13.26 -1.23 35.88
CA ALA A 490 14.46 -0.66 35.24
C ALA A 490 14.12 0.54 34.35
N ALA A 491 13.03 0.46 33.57
CA ALA A 491 12.47 1.57 32.81
C ALA A 491 12.13 2.75 33.73
N THR A 492 11.35 2.53 34.78
CA THR A 492 10.94 3.58 35.75
C THR A 492 12.15 4.30 36.37
N THR A 493 13.17 3.54 36.74
CA THR A 493 14.43 4.07 37.28
C THR A 493 15.21 4.87 36.23
N THR A 494 15.18 4.42 34.97
CA THR A 494 15.83 5.10 33.85
C THR A 494 15.12 6.41 33.51
N VAL A 495 13.78 6.52 33.65
CA VAL A 495 13.03 7.80 33.47
C VAL A 495 13.66 8.89 34.33
N ARG A 496 13.95 8.59 35.62
CA ARG A 496 14.52 9.57 36.56
C ARG A 496 15.88 10.09 36.13
N LYS A 497 16.66 9.31 35.37
CA LYS A 497 18.00 9.67 34.87
C LYS A 497 17.96 10.27 33.46
N ALA A 498 17.03 9.84 32.62
CA ALA A 498 16.86 10.24 31.23
C ALA A 498 15.36 10.33 30.87
N ILE A 499 14.84 11.56 30.79
CA ILE A 499 13.40 11.82 30.58
C ILE A 499 13.12 12.02 29.09
N SER A 500 12.72 10.97 28.37
CA SER A 500 12.05 11.01 27.05
C SER A 500 11.35 9.67 26.77
N SER A 501 10.96 9.39 25.53
CA SER A 501 10.00 8.35 25.13
C SER A 501 10.40 6.90 25.44
N PHE A 502 9.40 6.08 25.78
CA PHE A 502 9.52 4.65 26.09
C PHE A 502 8.82 3.78 25.06
N PHE A 503 9.45 2.65 24.74
CA PHE A 503 8.78 1.51 24.09
C PHE A 503 8.41 0.47 25.16
N LEU A 504 7.13 0.09 25.20
CA LEU A 504 6.49 -0.90 26.08
C LEU A 504 5.62 -1.86 25.25
N THR A 505 5.19 -3.00 25.80
CA THR A 505 4.57 -4.05 24.97
C THR A 505 3.09 -3.83 24.71
N GLY A 506 2.34 -3.27 25.67
CA GLY A 506 0.88 -3.15 25.57
C GLY A 506 0.24 -2.18 26.55
N GLN A 507 -1.10 -2.08 26.48
CA GLN A 507 -1.91 -1.12 27.23
C GLN A 507 -1.69 -1.21 28.75
N ASP A 508 -1.83 -2.41 29.33
CA ASP A 508 -1.78 -2.60 30.80
C ASP A 508 -0.45 -2.13 31.40
N GLU A 509 0.66 -2.40 30.71
CA GLU A 509 2.00 -1.92 31.07
C GLU A 509 2.11 -0.40 30.95
N ILE A 510 1.61 0.17 29.85
CA ILE A 510 1.63 1.61 29.60
C ILE A 510 0.82 2.37 30.65
N GLU A 511 -0.37 1.88 31.02
CA GLU A 511 -1.22 2.51 32.03
C GLU A 511 -0.66 2.37 33.43
N THR A 512 -0.15 1.18 33.79
CA THR A 512 0.54 0.95 35.08
C THR A 512 1.77 1.85 35.20
N MET A 513 2.58 1.94 34.14
CA MET A 513 3.74 2.83 34.07
C MET A 513 3.32 4.30 34.15
N ALA A 514 2.25 4.72 33.47
CA ALA A 514 1.75 6.08 33.51
C ALA A 514 1.26 6.48 34.90
N ALA A 515 0.56 5.58 35.60
CA ALA A 515 0.11 5.78 36.98
C ALA A 515 1.31 5.90 37.93
N ASN A 516 2.27 4.98 37.85
CA ASN A 516 3.49 4.99 38.66
C ASN A 516 4.34 6.25 38.41
N LEU A 517 4.41 6.73 37.17
CA LEU A 517 5.10 7.97 36.83
C LEU A 517 4.39 9.20 37.38
N ARG A 518 3.07 9.32 37.24
CA ARG A 518 2.29 10.43 37.79
C ARG A 518 2.41 10.49 39.31
N ALA A 519 2.20 9.38 40.00
CA ALA A 519 2.36 9.29 41.46
C ALA A 519 3.81 9.56 41.93
N THR A 520 4.82 9.23 41.11
CA THR A 520 6.22 9.59 41.39
C THR A 520 6.47 11.09 41.18
N CYS A 521 5.86 11.70 40.16
CA CYS A 521 5.98 13.13 39.90
C CYS A 521 5.27 13.97 40.97
N GLU A 522 4.11 13.54 41.46
CA GLU A 522 3.40 14.17 42.59
C GLU A 522 4.25 14.17 43.86
N LYS A 523 4.85 13.02 44.21
CA LYS A 523 5.78 12.91 45.35
C LYS A 523 7.05 13.75 45.20
N LEU A 524 7.46 14.06 43.98
CA LEU A 524 8.66 14.83 43.65
C LEU A 524 8.33 16.27 43.18
N ALA A 525 7.08 16.73 43.35
CA ALA A 525 6.62 18.02 42.82
C ALA A 525 7.37 19.23 43.41
N GLY A 526 7.99 19.07 44.59
CA GLY A 526 8.87 20.09 45.21
C GLY A 526 10.37 19.96 44.89
N GLN A 527 10.80 18.93 44.14
CA GLN A 527 12.21 18.66 43.80
C GLN A 527 12.50 18.63 42.30
N MET A 528 11.46 18.61 41.46
CA MET A 528 11.59 18.60 39.99
C MET A 528 11.69 20.04 39.45
N GLU A 529 12.78 20.36 38.74
CA GLU A 529 12.95 21.67 38.07
C GLU A 529 11.90 21.96 36.97
N ARG A 530 11.27 20.92 36.43
CA ARG A 530 10.38 20.99 35.25
C ARG A 530 9.18 20.05 35.40
N GLN A 531 8.01 20.50 34.96
CA GLN A 531 6.80 19.69 34.96
C GLN A 531 6.90 18.54 33.95
N LEU A 532 6.42 17.34 34.31
CA LEU A 532 6.46 16.15 33.45
C LEU A 532 5.06 15.81 32.94
N ILE A 533 4.91 15.76 31.60
CA ILE A 533 3.66 15.45 30.91
C ILE A 533 3.74 14.02 30.38
N VAL A 534 2.93 13.11 30.95
CA VAL A 534 2.87 11.70 30.54
C VAL A 534 1.76 11.46 29.52
N CYS A 535 2.15 11.14 28.28
CA CYS A 535 1.24 10.84 27.17
C CYS A 535 1.33 9.35 26.76
N PRO A 536 0.32 8.51 27.01
CA PRO A 536 0.29 7.15 26.50
C PRO A 536 -0.06 7.13 24.99
N ILE A 537 0.40 6.11 24.27
CA ILE A 537 -0.08 5.74 22.92
C ILE A 537 -0.08 4.22 22.73
N TYR A 538 -1.26 3.70 22.41
CA TYR A 538 -1.52 2.29 22.12
C TYR A 538 -2.72 2.17 21.15
N ALA A 539 -2.99 0.98 20.61
CA ALA A 539 -3.86 0.80 19.43
C ALA A 539 -5.33 1.20 19.63
N ASN A 540 -5.91 0.97 20.81
CA ASN A 540 -7.30 1.29 21.16
C ASN A 540 -7.48 2.68 21.80
N LEU A 541 -6.43 3.52 21.83
CA LEU A 541 -6.52 4.86 22.43
C LEU A 541 -7.47 5.77 21.61
N PRO A 542 -8.40 6.53 22.23
CA PRO A 542 -9.29 7.45 21.52
C PRO A 542 -8.53 8.50 20.70
N GLN A 543 -9.06 8.86 19.52
CA GLN A 543 -8.38 9.74 18.56
C GLN A 543 -8.06 11.14 19.14
N GLU A 544 -8.89 11.67 20.04
CA GLU A 544 -8.63 12.94 20.73
C GLU A 544 -7.38 12.86 21.62
N GLN A 545 -7.21 11.74 22.33
CA GLN A 545 -6.03 11.51 23.17
C GLN A 545 -4.78 11.23 22.33
N GLN A 546 -4.92 10.53 21.19
CA GLN A 546 -3.84 10.39 20.21
C GLN A 546 -3.35 11.77 19.71
N LYS A 547 -4.23 12.75 19.51
CA LYS A 547 -3.83 14.11 19.07
C LYS A 547 -2.93 14.84 20.08
N LEU A 548 -3.04 14.54 21.38
CA LEU A 548 -2.25 15.18 22.44
C LEU A 548 -0.73 14.95 22.28
N ILE A 549 -0.31 13.83 21.69
CA ILE A 549 1.12 13.51 21.53
C ILE A 549 1.83 14.47 20.57
N PHE A 550 1.12 15.05 19.60
CA PHE A 550 1.67 15.98 18.61
C PHE A 550 1.67 17.44 19.06
N MET A 551 0.92 17.79 20.12
CA MET A 551 0.89 19.16 20.63
C MET A 551 2.29 19.58 21.09
N LYS A 552 2.73 20.80 20.74
CA LYS A 552 4.05 21.30 21.15
C LYS A 552 4.15 21.33 22.68
N THR A 553 5.26 20.86 23.22
CA THR A 553 5.50 20.83 24.67
C THR A 553 5.57 22.27 25.22
N PRO A 554 4.82 22.62 26.27
CA PRO A 554 4.89 23.95 26.89
C PRO A 554 6.29 24.32 27.38
N ALA A 555 6.57 25.62 27.48
CA ALA A 555 7.79 26.13 28.11
C ALA A 555 7.90 25.62 29.55
N ASN A 556 9.12 25.24 29.96
CA ASN A 556 9.43 24.61 31.24
C ASN A 556 8.76 23.25 31.56
N ALA A 557 8.15 22.58 30.56
CA ALA A 557 7.68 21.21 30.67
C ALA A 557 8.58 20.22 29.90
N ARG A 558 8.53 18.93 30.28
CA ARG A 558 9.11 17.80 29.54
C ARG A 558 8.00 16.79 29.24
N LYS A 559 7.90 16.36 27.98
CA LYS A 559 6.96 15.32 27.54
C LYS A 559 7.63 13.95 27.64
N VAL A 560 6.92 12.97 28.20
CA VAL A 560 7.26 11.54 28.17
C VAL A 560 6.15 10.83 27.41
N VAL A 561 6.49 10.26 26.26
CA VAL A 561 5.57 9.41 25.50
C VAL A 561 5.80 7.96 25.89
N LEU A 562 4.73 7.26 26.31
CA LEU A 562 4.76 5.83 26.59
C LEU A 562 4.07 5.11 25.43
N ALA A 563 4.83 4.44 24.58
CA ALA A 563 4.36 3.93 23.29
C ALA A 563 4.52 2.42 23.15
N THR A 564 3.64 1.80 22.37
CA THR A 564 3.93 0.50 21.73
C THR A 564 4.77 0.70 20.46
N ASN A 565 4.92 -0.36 19.66
CA ASN A 565 5.51 -0.30 18.31
C ASN A 565 4.81 0.69 17.33
N ILE A 566 3.72 1.37 17.70
CA ILE A 566 3.13 2.46 16.90
C ILE A 566 4.12 3.62 16.70
N ALA A 567 5.00 3.88 17.65
CA ALA A 567 6.04 4.91 17.50
C ALA A 567 7.30 4.42 16.74
N GLU A 568 7.39 3.13 16.40
CA GLU A 568 8.59 2.48 15.83
C GLU A 568 8.80 2.79 14.35
N THR A 569 7.72 2.82 13.56
CA THR A 569 7.68 2.97 12.10
C THR A 569 6.86 4.19 11.69
N SER A 570 5.53 4.05 11.70
CA SER A 570 4.58 4.88 10.97
C SER A 570 4.17 6.18 11.67
N LEU A 571 4.67 6.46 12.89
CA LEU A 571 4.44 7.73 13.58
C LEU A 571 5.71 8.52 13.89
N THR A 572 5.72 9.79 13.48
CA THR A 572 6.76 10.77 13.85
C THR A 572 6.23 11.69 14.94
N ILE A 573 6.93 11.75 16.07
CA ILE A 573 6.66 12.70 17.17
C ILE A 573 7.88 13.60 17.26
N ASP A 574 7.63 14.90 17.19
CA ASP A 574 8.67 15.92 17.24
C ASP A 574 9.26 16.09 18.65
N GLY A 575 10.54 16.48 18.73
CA GLY A 575 11.25 16.73 19.99
C GLY A 575 11.69 15.50 20.79
N ILE A 576 11.67 14.28 20.24
CA ILE A 576 12.25 13.10 20.90
C ILE A 576 13.79 13.17 20.86
N ALA A 577 14.42 13.38 22.02
CA ALA A 577 15.89 13.41 22.17
C ALA A 577 16.48 12.16 22.86
N ASN A 578 15.69 11.46 23.68
CA ASN A 578 16.09 10.16 24.24
C ASN A 578 15.03 9.10 23.95
N VAL A 579 15.46 7.85 23.84
CA VAL A 579 14.61 6.67 23.68
C VAL A 579 15.03 5.63 24.70
N ILE A 580 14.07 5.02 25.37
CA ILE A 580 14.28 3.89 26.26
C ILE A 580 13.52 2.68 25.71
N ASP A 581 14.26 1.60 25.44
CA ASP A 581 13.78 0.42 24.73
C ASP A 581 13.92 -0.82 25.61
N CYS A 582 12.79 -1.47 25.90
CA CYS A 582 12.75 -2.74 26.62
C CYS A 582 13.20 -3.93 25.76
N GLY A 583 13.24 -3.79 24.43
CA GLY A 583 13.61 -4.87 23.50
C GLY A 583 12.50 -5.90 23.26
N PHE A 584 11.26 -5.65 23.73
CA PHE A 584 10.11 -6.54 23.53
C PHE A 584 9.04 -5.94 22.61
N VAL A 585 8.27 -6.81 21.98
CA VAL A 585 7.07 -6.50 21.18
C VAL A 585 6.00 -7.56 21.47
N LYS A 586 4.73 -7.19 21.31
CA LYS A 586 3.60 -8.11 21.41
C LYS A 586 3.17 -8.47 19.99
N GLU A 587 3.25 -9.74 19.61
CA GLU A 587 2.93 -10.23 18.27
C GLU A 587 1.94 -11.41 18.33
N ASP A 588 1.09 -11.52 17.31
CA ASP A 588 0.24 -12.70 17.12
C ASP A 588 1.08 -13.89 16.66
N ARG A 589 0.87 -15.04 17.29
CA ARG A 589 1.46 -16.33 16.93
C ARG A 589 0.38 -17.39 16.76
N TYR A 590 0.34 -17.95 15.57
CA TYR A 590 -0.49 -19.07 15.18
C TYR A 590 0.33 -20.36 15.15
N SER A 591 -0.27 -21.45 15.61
CA SER A 591 0.30 -22.79 15.52
C SER A 591 -0.63 -23.66 14.67
N PRO A 592 -0.23 -24.10 13.45
CA PRO A 592 -1.11 -24.84 12.55
C PRO A 592 -1.52 -26.20 13.14
N VAL A 593 -0.62 -26.83 13.92
CA VAL A 593 -0.86 -28.12 14.59
C VAL A 593 -1.98 -28.03 15.64
N THR A 594 -2.07 -26.92 16.37
CA THR A 594 -3.11 -26.73 17.41
C THR A 594 -4.32 -25.94 16.92
N GLY A 595 -4.21 -25.22 15.79
CA GLY A 595 -5.22 -24.30 15.28
C GLY A 595 -5.42 -23.04 16.14
N ILE A 596 -4.60 -22.82 17.17
CA ILE A 596 -4.76 -21.72 18.13
C ILE A 596 -3.90 -20.52 17.71
N GLN A 597 -4.52 -19.34 17.66
CA GLN A 597 -3.84 -18.04 17.63
C GLN A 597 -3.70 -17.50 19.05
N SER A 598 -2.50 -17.01 19.38
CA SER A 598 -2.16 -16.49 20.71
C SER A 598 -1.33 -15.22 20.59
N LEU A 599 -1.62 -14.22 21.43
CA LEU A 599 -0.90 -12.94 21.46
C LEU A 599 0.24 -13.02 22.47
N ALA A 600 1.47 -13.17 21.99
CA ALA A 600 2.66 -13.43 22.81
C ALA A 600 3.58 -12.19 22.92
N VAL A 601 4.27 -12.04 24.05
CA VAL A 601 5.36 -11.07 24.20
C VAL A 601 6.67 -11.75 23.80
N VAL A 602 7.42 -11.14 22.89
CA VAL A 602 8.63 -11.71 22.28
C VAL A 602 9.76 -10.69 22.19
N PRO A 603 11.04 -11.11 22.14
CA PRO A 603 12.15 -10.23 21.81
C PRO A 603 11.99 -9.63 20.40
N CYS A 604 12.37 -8.37 20.24
CA CYS A 604 12.38 -7.68 18.96
C CYS A 604 13.51 -8.14 18.05
N SER A 605 13.35 -7.89 16.74
CA SER A 605 14.47 -7.96 15.80
C SER A 605 15.48 -6.82 16.02
N ARG A 606 16.73 -7.01 15.59
CA ARG A 606 17.76 -5.97 15.55
C ARG A 606 17.30 -4.78 14.70
N ALA A 607 16.71 -5.05 13.53
CA ALA A 607 16.13 -4.01 12.67
C ALA A 607 15.11 -3.13 13.40
N SER A 608 14.14 -3.71 14.11
CA SER A 608 13.16 -2.99 14.95
C SER A 608 13.84 -2.14 16.03
N VAL A 609 14.78 -2.75 16.74
CA VAL A 609 15.56 -2.13 17.82
C VAL A 609 16.42 -0.95 17.34
N ASP A 610 16.93 -1.01 16.12
CA ASP A 610 17.71 0.05 15.49
C ASP A 610 16.81 1.16 14.91
N GLN A 611 15.60 0.83 14.45
CA GLN A 611 14.57 1.83 14.14
C GLN A 611 14.10 2.60 15.38
N ARG A 612 13.87 1.92 16.51
CA ARG A 612 13.55 2.55 17.81
C ARG A 612 14.64 3.53 18.21
N ALA A 613 15.91 3.12 18.15
CA ALA A 613 17.04 4.00 18.43
C ALA A 613 17.09 5.22 17.49
N GLY A 614 16.81 5.01 16.19
CA GLY A 614 16.74 6.08 15.19
C GLY A 614 15.72 7.20 15.50
N ARG A 615 14.68 6.92 16.29
CA ARG A 615 13.69 7.95 16.70
C ARG A 615 14.30 9.07 17.54
N ALA A 616 15.40 8.81 18.26
CA ALA A 616 16.12 9.82 19.04
C ALA A 616 16.99 10.77 18.20
N GLY A 617 17.37 10.38 16.97
CA GLY A 617 18.33 11.10 16.13
C GLY A 617 17.73 12.04 15.09
N ARG A 618 16.44 12.39 15.22
CA ARG A 618 15.71 13.15 14.18
C ARG A 618 15.90 14.66 14.25
N THR A 619 15.80 15.23 15.45
CA THR A 619 15.80 16.68 15.68
C THR A 619 17.17 17.20 16.10
N GLY A 620 18.01 16.34 16.67
CA GLY A 620 19.36 16.62 17.12
C GLY A 620 20.04 15.35 17.63
N PRO A 621 21.29 15.43 18.11
CA PRO A 621 22.01 14.31 18.69
C PRO A 621 21.24 13.68 19.85
N GLY A 622 21.01 12.37 19.78
CA GLY A 622 20.11 11.65 20.67
C GLY A 622 20.79 10.60 21.54
N LYS A 623 20.05 10.07 22.53
CA LYS A 623 20.50 8.92 23.34
C LYS A 623 19.48 7.78 23.31
N CYS A 624 19.95 6.57 23.03
CA CYS A 624 19.15 5.35 23.19
C CYS A 624 19.66 4.58 24.41
N PHE A 625 18.75 4.10 25.24
CA PHE A 625 19.03 3.25 26.40
C PHE A 625 18.29 1.92 26.22
N ARG A 626 19.04 0.84 26.02
CA ARG A 626 18.55 -0.51 25.83
C ARG A 626 18.60 -1.24 27.17
N LEU A 627 17.48 -1.80 27.62
CA LEU A 627 17.35 -2.48 28.93
C LEU A 627 17.87 -3.93 28.92
N TYR A 628 18.75 -4.24 27.97
CA TYR A 628 19.32 -5.55 27.71
C TYR A 628 20.80 -5.40 27.34
N THR A 629 21.54 -6.51 27.40
CA THR A 629 22.98 -6.51 27.18
C THR A 629 23.34 -6.37 25.69
N ARG A 630 24.58 -5.93 25.41
CA ARG A 630 25.12 -5.93 24.05
C ARG A 630 25.24 -7.35 23.47
N TRP A 631 25.46 -8.35 24.32
CA TRP A 631 25.53 -9.76 23.91
C TRP A 631 24.17 -10.26 23.43
N SER A 632 23.10 -9.97 24.19
CA SER A 632 21.70 -10.26 23.80
C SER A 632 21.34 -9.64 22.46
N TYR A 633 21.68 -8.36 22.25
CA TYR A 633 21.45 -7.69 20.97
C TYR A 633 22.17 -8.35 19.79
N MET A 634 23.37 -8.89 19.99
CA MET A 634 24.17 -9.49 18.90
C MET A 634 23.82 -10.95 18.62
N ASN A 635 23.45 -11.72 19.65
CA ASN A 635 23.38 -13.18 19.57
C ASN A 635 21.97 -13.77 19.84
N GLU A 636 21.10 -13.08 20.58
CA GLU A 636 19.75 -13.58 20.90
C GLU A 636 18.65 -12.96 20.00
N MET A 637 18.89 -11.75 19.48
CA MET A 637 17.92 -11.03 18.63
C MET A 637 18.08 -11.38 17.15
N ALA A 638 16.97 -11.76 16.50
CA ALA A 638 16.91 -12.00 15.06
C ALA A 638 17.31 -10.75 14.24
N ALA A 639 17.85 -10.93 13.03
CA ALA A 639 18.30 -9.81 12.19
C ALA A 639 17.13 -8.90 11.77
N THR A 640 16.13 -9.49 11.13
CA THR A 640 14.90 -8.88 10.62
C THR A 640 13.69 -9.41 11.39
N PRO A 641 12.55 -8.69 11.40
CA PRO A 641 11.31 -9.24 11.92
C PRO A 641 10.82 -10.38 11.02
N THR A 642 10.23 -11.41 11.60
CA THR A 642 9.49 -12.41 10.82
C THR A 642 8.29 -11.74 10.14
N PRO A 643 8.01 -12.03 8.86
CA PRO A 643 6.79 -11.59 8.17
C PRO A 643 5.52 -12.06 8.87
N GLU A 644 4.43 -11.30 8.75
CA GLU A 644 3.15 -11.65 9.38
C GLU A 644 2.57 -12.95 8.81
N ILE A 645 2.71 -13.17 7.50
CA ILE A 645 2.23 -14.37 6.78
C ILE A 645 2.78 -15.69 7.33
N LEU A 646 3.95 -15.69 7.97
CA LEU A 646 4.54 -16.89 8.57
C LEU A 646 4.08 -17.16 10.01
N ARG A 647 3.31 -16.25 10.64
CA ARG A 647 2.92 -16.34 12.06
C ARG A 647 1.42 -16.14 12.35
N THR A 648 0.57 -15.84 11.37
CA THR A 648 -0.88 -15.61 11.57
C THR A 648 -1.75 -16.73 10.99
N ASN A 649 -3.01 -16.82 11.42
CA ASN A 649 -4.00 -17.69 10.78
C ASN A 649 -4.35 -17.12 9.37
N LEU A 650 -4.24 -17.97 8.35
CA LEU A 650 -4.41 -17.58 6.95
C LEU A 650 -5.86 -17.67 6.45
N SER A 651 -6.84 -18.26 7.18
CA SER A 651 -8.22 -18.45 6.69
C SER A 651 -8.87 -17.16 6.18
N GLY A 652 -8.67 -16.03 6.86
CA GLY A 652 -9.23 -14.74 6.44
C GLY A 652 -8.62 -14.19 5.14
N VAL A 653 -7.41 -14.62 4.80
CA VAL A 653 -6.68 -14.25 3.59
C VAL A 653 -6.94 -15.22 2.45
N VAL A 654 -6.92 -16.52 2.72
CA VAL A 654 -7.27 -17.54 1.74
C VAL A 654 -8.66 -17.25 1.17
N LEU A 655 -9.64 -16.92 2.02
CA LEU A 655 -10.97 -16.51 1.57
C LEU A 655 -10.95 -15.22 0.72
N GLN A 656 -10.05 -14.27 0.97
CA GLN A 656 -9.89 -13.06 0.15
C GLN A 656 -9.22 -13.35 -1.19
N MET A 657 -8.23 -14.25 -1.22
CA MET A 657 -7.55 -14.68 -2.45
C MET A 657 -8.49 -15.49 -3.36
N GLU A 658 -9.26 -16.43 -2.79
CA GLU A 658 -10.33 -17.13 -3.50
C GLU A 658 -11.41 -16.16 -4.01
N SER A 659 -11.76 -15.14 -3.22
CA SER A 659 -12.69 -14.08 -3.66
C SER A 659 -12.15 -13.21 -4.80
N LEU A 660 -10.82 -13.12 -4.94
CA LEU A 660 -10.13 -12.48 -6.07
C LEU A 660 -10.02 -13.40 -7.30
N GLY A 661 -10.38 -14.69 -7.17
CA GLY A 661 -10.23 -15.69 -8.23
C GLY A 661 -8.85 -16.34 -8.29
N ILE A 662 -8.05 -16.24 -7.23
CA ILE A 662 -6.78 -16.95 -7.08
C ILE A 662 -7.08 -18.33 -6.50
N THR A 663 -7.32 -19.31 -7.37
CA THR A 663 -7.57 -20.71 -6.99
C THR A 663 -6.29 -21.51 -6.70
N ASP A 664 -5.16 -21.08 -7.25
CA ASP A 664 -3.86 -21.69 -6.98
C ASP A 664 -3.11 -20.91 -5.89
N LEU A 665 -3.39 -21.29 -4.65
CA LEU A 665 -2.78 -20.72 -3.45
C LEU A 665 -1.35 -21.24 -3.18
N LEU A 666 -0.94 -22.33 -3.84
CA LEU A 666 0.35 -22.97 -3.64
C LEU A 666 1.43 -22.36 -4.53
N HIS A 667 1.08 -22.03 -5.78
CA HIS A 667 1.98 -21.39 -6.74
C HIS A 667 1.83 -19.86 -6.81
N PHE A 668 0.98 -19.25 -5.97
CA PHE A 668 0.94 -17.80 -5.84
C PHE A 668 2.31 -17.24 -5.40
N ASP A 669 2.77 -16.21 -6.09
CA ASP A 669 4.11 -15.65 -5.94
C ASP A 669 4.25 -14.78 -4.68
N PHE A 670 4.34 -15.41 -3.52
CA PHE A 670 4.59 -14.73 -2.24
C PHE A 670 6.06 -14.32 -2.09
N LEU A 671 6.30 -13.14 -1.50
CA LEU A 671 7.65 -12.69 -1.10
C LEU A 671 8.28 -13.59 -0.01
N ASP A 672 7.45 -14.23 0.81
CA ASP A 672 7.78 -15.34 1.71
C ASP A 672 6.59 -16.29 1.77
N SER A 673 6.69 -17.46 1.15
CA SER A 673 5.57 -18.41 1.09
C SER A 673 5.22 -18.99 2.48
N PRO A 674 3.93 -19.05 2.86
CA PRO A 674 3.51 -19.71 4.09
C PRO A 674 3.76 -21.22 4.06
N SER A 675 3.75 -21.88 5.22
CA SER A 675 3.88 -23.34 5.25
C SER A 675 2.64 -24.01 4.63
N PRO A 676 2.80 -25.10 3.86
CA PRO A 676 1.67 -25.85 3.31
C PRO A 676 0.68 -26.33 4.38
N GLU A 677 1.18 -26.70 5.57
CA GLU A 677 0.35 -27.05 6.72
C GLU A 677 -0.61 -25.92 7.15
N ALA A 678 -0.14 -24.66 7.14
CA ALA A 678 -0.97 -23.52 7.50
C ALA A 678 -2.01 -23.21 6.43
N LEU A 679 -1.68 -23.39 5.15
CA LEU A 679 -2.64 -23.26 4.04
C LEU A 679 -3.71 -24.36 4.08
N ILE A 680 -3.32 -25.62 4.26
CA ILE A 680 -4.25 -26.75 4.39
C ILE A 680 -5.18 -26.53 5.59
N LYS A 681 -4.64 -26.15 6.75
CA LYS A 681 -5.45 -25.86 7.94
C LYS A 681 -6.42 -24.70 7.73
N ALA A 682 -6.01 -23.69 6.96
CA ALA A 682 -6.86 -22.57 6.60
C ALA A 682 -8.02 -22.98 5.68
N LEU A 683 -7.77 -23.83 4.68
CA LEU A 683 -8.77 -24.41 3.79
C LEU A 683 -9.74 -25.34 4.53
N GLU A 684 -9.24 -26.26 5.36
CA GLU A 684 -10.06 -27.12 6.23
C GLU A 684 -11.02 -26.30 7.11
N GLN A 685 -10.52 -25.19 7.67
CA GLN A 685 -11.32 -24.30 8.51
C GLN A 685 -12.41 -23.59 7.70
N LEU A 686 -12.12 -23.13 6.48
CA LEU A 686 -13.11 -22.48 5.60
C LEU A 686 -14.17 -23.46 5.08
N TYR A 687 -13.76 -24.68 4.72
CA TYR A 687 -14.67 -25.78 4.38
C TYR A 687 -15.59 -26.14 5.56
N SER A 688 -15.02 -26.28 6.76
CA SER A 688 -15.80 -26.54 8.00
C SER A 688 -16.78 -25.42 8.36
N LEU A 689 -16.50 -24.19 7.93
CA LEU A 689 -17.39 -23.03 8.08
C LEU A 689 -18.45 -22.92 6.96
N GLY A 690 -18.39 -23.77 5.93
CA GLY A 690 -19.26 -23.70 4.76
C GLY A 690 -18.98 -22.50 3.83
N ALA A 691 -17.79 -21.88 3.96
CA ALA A 691 -17.34 -20.80 3.08
C ALA A 691 -16.68 -21.32 1.79
N LEU A 692 -16.26 -22.59 1.79
CA LEU A 692 -15.65 -23.34 0.69
C LEU A 692 -16.40 -24.67 0.51
N ASN A 693 -16.26 -25.32 -0.66
CA ASN A 693 -17.00 -26.54 -1.01
C ASN A 693 -16.05 -27.71 -1.30
N GLU A 694 -16.58 -28.90 -1.62
CA GLU A 694 -15.76 -30.11 -1.82
C GLU A 694 -14.79 -30.04 -3.01
N LYS A 695 -15.00 -29.12 -3.98
CA LYS A 695 -14.12 -28.94 -5.15
C LYS A 695 -13.00 -27.92 -4.93
N GLY A 696 -12.97 -27.24 -3.79
CA GLY A 696 -12.38 -25.92 -3.60
C GLY A 696 -13.47 -24.97 -3.12
#